data_AF-A0A1F8TZZ9-F1
#
_entry.id   AF-A0A1F8TZZ9-F1
#
_cell.length_a   1.000
_cell.length_b   1.000
_cell.length_c   1.000
_cell.angle_alpha   90.00
_cell.angle_beta   90.00
_cell.angle_gamma   90.00
#
_symmetry.space_group_name_H-M   'P 1'
#
loop_
_entity.id
_entity.type
_entity.pdbx_description
1 polymer ?
#
loop_
_entity_poly.entity_id
_entity_poly.type
_entity_poly.pdbx_seq_one_letter_code
_entity_poly.pdbx_strand_id
1 'polypeptide(L)'
;MKKFSRGLSLFLAIIMVLTLFTPILPVAAEESKTVTILGTSDLHGRIFPWEYATGTVDDDAGFALIQTLVKQEKQKNPNAILVDNGDTLQDNMAEIFNNDPVHPMIETMNYMGYDVWNLGNHEFNFGMNFLNKNIAAFKGTTLSANIYKEDGTRFVNPYKIIERDGVRVAIVGLIPPHIPIWEAANPDNFKGLTFTDPVEEAKKVVKELEGKYDVLIGSFHLGETPEKGTTDGARAVADAVPEFDAIIAGHAHSLFDNITTVKGVKIIEPGRYGQALAKIDIKVEKSGTGWKVVDVAVKNLLTKGLTADEELKAKFKSVDDRSLTEADKVVGEITADFIKNVDYITGSDKITTMPTAQMEDNAVIDLINDVQSYFAASEISTAAFFKNDANLKAGPFRKKDVANIYMYDNTLMAVNITGKNLKAYMEWSASYYNQFKDGDLTVSFNPNVRGYNYDMFSGINYQIDISKPAGSRIVNATIKGQPIDDAKVYKMAVNNYRFGTLLTNKWITAEDKYYDSFEKLADAGRVRDLIIKYVQDVKNGKISPSVDNNWKLIGYSFDADLKAIADAKIKSGEIKIPTSFDGRTPNVKSVTKYDLYKLGMVEGKKAISLLSVNDFHGSLAGDAKNAGVSKLASYFLAEKKANPNGTVILSAGDMFQGSADSNLLYGMPVLAAMNDIGFEAMSVGNHEFDWGLDKLQILSDKAEFPFLAANIVLKGTDITPDFAEKYIIVNRNGLNIGIIGLATPETLTKTKAENIAAFDFKDPAATVNALIPRVKKAGADIVVVLSHLGATQDSKTKVITGEAAELAKAITGVEAIITGHTHTIVAGTVNNIPIVQGYYNGRSVGHIDLVIDSASNKVVENNVYVDNTIVTATEDARVKSWFDFALSTIAPIKNEPVGKAAVTLPHNTKEVQVTLMGQWASDVMRKAAKADIAIQNGGGLRRDIPAGNITMGIMYELMPFDNTLFTVELTGKQVRAALEHGIMPETFAPGQFSGVTVKYDSSKARGERIVEVRMLDGSLLDDSKLYKVVTNDFQAGGGDGYVIFKEGKNPVDTGIPVRDALVNEIRQKGTISPIDDGRMMDVKAKTSLYIQSLPQAA
;
A
#
# COMPACT_ATOMS: atom_id res chain seq x y z
N MET A 1 17.16 43.96 -15.42
CA MET A 1 17.85 42.73 -15.90
C MET A 1 18.26 42.81 -17.38
N LYS A 2 19.13 43.75 -17.81
CA LYS A 2 19.58 43.84 -19.22
C LYS A 2 21.08 44.10 -19.44
N LYS A 3 21.92 43.97 -18.40
CA LYS A 3 23.39 44.14 -18.52
C LYS A 3 24.23 42.94 -18.09
N PHE A 4 23.62 41.84 -17.62
CA PHE A 4 24.35 40.63 -17.19
C PHE A 4 24.39 39.50 -18.25
N SER A 5 23.69 39.63 -19.38
CA SER A 5 23.57 38.55 -20.37
C SER A 5 24.69 38.50 -21.43
N ARG A 6 25.58 39.51 -21.50
CA ARG A 6 26.64 39.56 -22.53
C ARG A 6 27.97 38.93 -22.12
N GLY A 7 28.23 38.77 -20.81
CA GLY A 7 29.45 38.11 -20.32
C GLY A 7 29.38 36.58 -20.36
N LEU A 8 28.19 36.01 -20.12
CA LEU A 8 28.00 34.56 -20.05
C LEU A 8 28.06 33.90 -21.44
N SER A 9 27.55 34.56 -22.48
CA SER A 9 27.60 34.06 -23.85
C SER A 9 29.01 34.03 -24.44
N LEU A 10 29.89 34.95 -24.03
CA LEU A 10 31.28 34.99 -24.49
C LEU A 10 32.14 33.92 -23.79
N PHE A 11 31.84 33.62 -22.52
CA PHE A 11 32.52 32.56 -21.75
C PHE A 11 32.10 31.16 -22.24
N LEU A 12 30.82 30.95 -22.56
CA LEU A 12 30.31 29.70 -23.14
C LEU A 12 30.84 29.46 -24.57
N ALA A 13 30.99 30.52 -25.38
CA ALA A 13 31.58 30.41 -26.72
C ALA A 13 33.07 30.04 -26.67
N ILE A 14 33.82 30.54 -25.69
CA ILE A 14 35.25 30.21 -25.52
C ILE A 14 35.42 28.76 -25.02
N ILE A 15 34.54 28.25 -24.16
CA ILE A 15 34.54 26.83 -23.76
C ILE A 15 34.14 25.92 -24.93
N MET A 16 33.19 26.32 -25.77
CA MET A 16 32.82 25.57 -26.99
C MET A 16 33.91 25.55 -28.06
N VAL A 17 34.77 26.56 -28.13
CA VAL A 17 35.88 26.61 -29.10
C VAL A 17 37.13 25.89 -28.58
N LEU A 18 37.34 25.83 -27.26
CA LEU A 18 38.45 25.08 -26.65
C LEU A 18 38.24 23.56 -26.62
N THR A 19 37.00 23.07 -26.71
CA THR A 19 36.71 21.63 -26.90
C THR A 19 36.84 21.16 -28.35
N LEU A 20 36.95 22.08 -29.32
CA LEU A 20 37.04 21.76 -30.75
C LEU A 20 38.46 21.49 -31.27
N PHE A 21 39.50 21.54 -30.41
CA PHE A 21 40.90 21.35 -30.82
C PHE A 21 41.71 20.38 -29.94
N THR A 22 41.06 19.48 -29.20
CA THR A 22 41.75 18.27 -28.72
C THR A 22 41.82 17.27 -29.88
N PRO A 23 43.02 16.81 -30.30
CA PRO A 23 43.12 15.77 -31.31
C PRO A 23 42.46 14.49 -30.75
N ILE A 24 41.29 14.18 -31.28
CA ILE A 24 40.64 12.88 -31.07
C ILE A 24 41.51 11.87 -31.82
N LEU A 25 42.30 11.11 -31.07
CA LEU A 25 42.84 9.86 -31.59
C LEU A 25 41.65 9.00 -32.03
N PRO A 26 41.64 8.42 -33.24
CA PRO A 26 40.58 7.53 -33.65
C PRO A 26 40.67 6.28 -32.76
N VAL A 27 39.86 6.23 -31.71
CA VAL A 27 39.52 4.96 -31.08
C VAL A 27 38.71 4.22 -32.14
N ALA A 28 39.25 3.12 -32.65
CA ALA A 28 38.51 2.24 -33.54
C ALA A 28 37.18 1.89 -32.84
N ALA A 29 36.05 2.19 -33.48
CA ALA A 29 34.77 1.76 -32.95
C ALA A 29 34.79 0.23 -32.87
N GLU A 30 34.76 -0.33 -31.66
CA GLU A 30 34.64 -1.77 -31.47
C GLU A 30 33.33 -2.25 -32.11
N GLU A 31 33.41 -3.35 -32.86
CA GLU A 31 32.27 -3.95 -33.54
C GLU A 31 31.21 -4.30 -32.47
N SER A 32 30.01 -3.71 -32.58
CA SER A 32 28.90 -3.95 -31.65
C SER A 32 27.68 -4.50 -32.39
N LYS A 33 26.92 -5.38 -31.72
CA LYS A 33 25.72 -6.03 -32.26
C LYS A 33 24.61 -6.05 -31.22
N THR A 34 23.38 -6.24 -31.67
CA THR A 34 22.22 -6.44 -30.80
C THR A 34 21.58 -7.78 -31.10
N VAL A 35 21.51 -8.63 -30.08
CA VAL A 35 20.75 -9.88 -30.10
C VAL A 35 19.37 -9.59 -29.52
N THR A 36 18.31 -9.96 -30.24
CA THR A 36 16.93 -9.80 -29.79
C THR A 36 16.32 -11.16 -29.45
N ILE A 37 15.71 -11.26 -28.28
CA ILE A 37 14.96 -12.44 -27.83
C ILE A 37 13.52 -12.02 -27.59
N LEU A 38 12.60 -12.80 -28.13
CA LEU A 38 11.16 -12.61 -28.04
C LEU A 38 10.56 -13.80 -27.29
N GLY A 39 9.80 -13.51 -26.23
CA GLY A 39 9.32 -14.50 -25.27
C GLY A 39 7.81 -14.51 -25.08
N THR A 40 7.20 -15.70 -25.09
CA THR A 40 5.84 -15.94 -24.58
C THR A 40 5.87 -16.85 -23.37
N SER A 41 4.82 -16.82 -22.55
CA SER A 41 4.61 -17.72 -21.41
C SER A 41 3.11 -17.83 -21.15
N ASP A 42 2.66 -18.93 -20.55
CA ASP A 42 1.31 -19.09 -20.00
C ASP A 42 0.21 -18.78 -21.02
N LEU A 43 0.33 -19.32 -22.24
CA LEU A 43 -0.63 -19.05 -23.30
C LEU A 43 -1.96 -19.78 -23.12
N HIS A 44 -1.97 -20.90 -22.40
CA HIS A 44 -3.20 -21.61 -22.02
C HIS A 44 -4.17 -21.78 -23.21
N GLY A 45 -3.69 -22.41 -24.30
CA GLY A 45 -4.54 -22.78 -25.43
C GLY A 45 -5.00 -21.65 -26.36
N ARG A 46 -4.57 -20.40 -26.13
CA ARG A 46 -5.08 -19.23 -26.87
C ARG A 46 -4.33 -18.99 -28.18
N ILE A 47 -4.96 -19.39 -29.29
CA ILE A 47 -4.51 -19.03 -30.65
C ILE A 47 -5.16 -17.72 -31.12
N PHE A 48 -6.43 -17.52 -30.82
CA PHE A 48 -7.26 -16.40 -31.28
C PHE A 48 -7.56 -15.44 -30.13
N PRO A 49 -7.92 -14.16 -30.42
CA PRO A 49 -8.41 -13.21 -29.43
C PRO A 49 -9.85 -13.54 -28.98
N TRP A 50 -10.02 -14.74 -28.43
CA TRP A 50 -11.29 -15.32 -28.06
C TRP A 50 -11.18 -16.25 -26.84
N GLU A 51 -12.11 -16.08 -25.91
CA GLU A 51 -12.33 -16.95 -24.75
C GLU A 51 -13.48 -17.90 -25.07
N TYR A 52 -13.15 -19.10 -25.54
CA TYR A 52 -14.13 -20.10 -25.98
C TYR A 52 -14.94 -20.64 -24.81
N ALA A 53 -14.37 -20.72 -23.60
CA ALA A 53 -15.12 -21.24 -22.46
C ALA A 53 -16.31 -20.33 -22.15
N THR A 54 -16.17 -19.01 -22.26
CA THR A 54 -17.27 -18.07 -21.97
C THR A 54 -17.96 -17.50 -23.21
N GLY A 55 -17.43 -17.78 -24.41
CA GLY A 55 -18.00 -17.34 -25.68
C GLY A 55 -17.86 -15.83 -25.92
N THR A 56 -16.76 -15.22 -25.46
CA THR A 56 -16.52 -13.78 -25.57
C THR A 56 -15.21 -13.46 -26.29
N VAL A 57 -15.14 -12.28 -26.90
CA VAL A 57 -13.88 -11.74 -27.44
C VAL A 57 -12.91 -11.47 -26.28
N ASP A 58 -11.64 -11.83 -26.47
CA ASP A 58 -10.54 -11.51 -25.56
C ASP A 58 -9.50 -10.69 -26.34
N ASP A 59 -9.68 -9.36 -26.34
CA ASP A 59 -9.07 -8.43 -27.32
C ASP A 59 -7.58 -8.10 -27.07
N ASP A 60 -6.99 -8.70 -26.05
CA ASP A 60 -5.56 -8.67 -25.77
C ASP A 60 -4.92 -10.07 -25.69
N ALA A 61 -5.62 -11.14 -26.11
CA ALA A 61 -5.08 -12.49 -26.01
C ALA A 61 -4.81 -13.18 -27.36
N GLY A 62 -3.90 -14.16 -27.32
CA GLY A 62 -3.72 -15.19 -28.32
C GLY A 62 -2.55 -15.00 -29.29
N PHE A 63 -2.08 -16.12 -29.84
CA PHE A 63 -0.99 -16.15 -30.82
C PHE A 63 -1.22 -15.25 -32.03
N ALA A 64 -2.45 -15.03 -32.47
CA ALA A 64 -2.74 -14.17 -33.61
C ALA A 64 -2.30 -12.71 -33.37
N LEU A 65 -2.43 -12.19 -32.15
CA LEU A 65 -1.91 -10.86 -31.79
C LEU A 65 -0.41 -10.88 -31.55
N ILE A 66 0.11 -11.93 -30.91
CA ILE A 66 1.56 -12.12 -30.72
C ILE A 66 2.29 -12.18 -32.07
N GLN A 67 1.72 -12.86 -33.06
CA GLN A 67 2.32 -12.96 -34.40
C GLN A 67 2.43 -11.60 -35.10
N THR A 68 1.48 -10.69 -34.87
CA THR A 68 1.60 -9.30 -35.34
C THR A 68 2.87 -8.66 -34.76
N LEU A 69 3.11 -8.79 -33.46
CA LEU A 69 4.31 -8.26 -32.80
C LEU A 69 5.59 -8.97 -33.27
N VAL A 70 5.58 -10.30 -33.38
CA VAL A 70 6.73 -11.08 -33.87
C VAL A 70 7.12 -10.66 -35.29
N LYS A 71 6.15 -10.47 -36.19
CA LYS A 71 6.42 -9.95 -37.54
C LYS A 71 7.04 -8.54 -37.51
N GLN A 72 6.52 -7.65 -36.66
CA GLN A 72 7.06 -6.29 -36.50
C GLN A 72 8.50 -6.29 -35.97
N GLU A 73 8.82 -7.13 -34.99
CA GLU A 73 10.18 -7.22 -34.43
C GLU A 73 11.14 -7.96 -35.36
N LYS A 74 10.70 -9.02 -36.06
CA LYS A 74 11.52 -9.69 -37.09
C LYS A 74 11.80 -8.82 -38.31
N GLN A 75 10.96 -7.82 -38.61
CA GLN A 75 11.28 -6.80 -39.62
C GLN A 75 12.43 -5.88 -39.18
N LYS A 76 12.55 -5.60 -37.88
CA LYS A 76 13.64 -4.77 -37.32
C LYS A 76 14.92 -5.59 -37.14
N ASN A 77 14.78 -6.83 -36.68
CA ASN A 77 15.88 -7.77 -36.50
C ASN A 77 15.47 -9.16 -37.02
N PRO A 78 15.82 -9.50 -38.27
CA PRO A 78 15.49 -10.81 -38.87
C PRO A 78 16.05 -12.01 -38.12
N ASN A 79 17.06 -11.81 -37.27
CA ASN A 79 17.74 -12.85 -36.52
C ASN A 79 17.22 -13.03 -35.09
N ALA A 80 16.10 -12.40 -34.73
CA ALA A 80 15.48 -12.53 -33.42
C ALA A 80 15.14 -13.99 -33.08
N ILE A 81 15.46 -14.39 -31.86
CA ILE A 81 15.21 -15.74 -31.32
C ILE A 81 13.85 -15.75 -30.65
N LEU A 82 13.03 -16.77 -30.93
CA LEU A 82 11.67 -16.87 -30.39
C LEU A 82 11.57 -18.04 -29.39
N VAL A 83 11.14 -17.73 -28.18
CA VAL A 83 11.14 -18.63 -27.01
C VAL A 83 9.73 -18.67 -26.40
N ASP A 84 9.25 -19.86 -26.11
CA ASP A 84 8.05 -20.06 -25.28
C ASP A 84 8.43 -20.68 -23.95
N ASN A 85 7.86 -20.15 -22.87
CA ASN A 85 8.21 -20.50 -21.51
C ASN A 85 7.15 -21.36 -20.80
N GLY A 86 6.39 -22.18 -21.54
CA GLY A 86 5.55 -23.22 -20.94
C GLY A 86 4.14 -22.77 -20.58
N ASP A 87 3.32 -23.73 -20.13
CA ASP A 87 1.87 -23.60 -19.91
C ASP A 87 1.11 -23.22 -21.17
N THR A 88 1.27 -24.03 -22.20
CA THR A 88 0.86 -23.71 -23.57
C THR A 88 -0.29 -24.61 -24.05
N LEU A 89 -0.47 -25.80 -23.49
CA LEU A 89 -1.29 -26.87 -24.09
C LEU A 89 -2.66 -27.15 -23.43
N GLN A 90 -3.05 -26.40 -22.42
CA GLN A 90 -4.28 -26.58 -21.63
C GLN A 90 -5.20 -25.35 -21.69
N ASP A 91 -6.43 -25.47 -21.18
CA ASP A 91 -7.42 -24.38 -21.06
C ASP A 91 -7.92 -23.85 -22.41
N ASN A 92 -8.94 -22.99 -22.38
CA ASN A 92 -9.58 -22.38 -23.54
C ASN A 92 -10.01 -23.40 -24.62
N MET A 93 -10.50 -24.57 -24.17
CA MET A 93 -10.90 -25.71 -24.99
C MET A 93 -9.75 -26.39 -25.77
N ALA A 94 -8.48 -26.15 -25.41
CA ALA A 94 -7.34 -26.84 -26.02
C ALA A 94 -7.43 -28.37 -25.88
N GLU A 95 -8.02 -28.85 -24.78
CA GLU A 95 -8.11 -30.27 -24.46
C GLU A 95 -8.90 -31.10 -25.50
N ILE A 96 -9.79 -30.47 -26.28
CA ILE A 96 -10.54 -31.17 -27.34
C ILE A 96 -9.65 -31.63 -28.50
N PHE A 97 -8.44 -31.09 -28.57
CA PHE A 97 -7.43 -31.42 -29.58
C PHE A 97 -6.37 -32.39 -29.03
N ASN A 98 -6.51 -32.89 -27.79
CA ASN A 98 -5.51 -33.76 -27.18
C ASN A 98 -5.27 -35.06 -27.98
N ASN A 99 -6.28 -35.53 -28.71
CA ASN A 99 -6.20 -36.73 -29.55
C ASN A 99 -5.78 -36.46 -31.00
N ASP A 100 -5.62 -35.20 -31.41
CA ASP A 100 -5.14 -34.86 -32.75
C ASP A 100 -3.68 -35.32 -32.91
N PRO A 101 -3.21 -35.64 -34.14
CA PRO A 101 -1.83 -36.09 -34.37
C PRO A 101 -0.76 -35.13 -33.85
N VAL A 102 -1.02 -33.83 -33.96
CA VAL A 102 -0.21 -32.75 -33.37
C VAL A 102 -1.17 -31.75 -32.74
N HIS A 103 -0.87 -31.28 -31.53
CA HIS A 103 -1.72 -30.29 -30.87
C HIS A 103 -1.64 -28.92 -31.59
N PRO A 104 -2.76 -28.21 -31.82
CA PRO A 104 -2.77 -26.95 -32.56
C PRO A 104 -1.85 -25.86 -32.03
N MET A 105 -1.62 -25.81 -30.72
CA MET A 105 -0.65 -24.87 -30.14
C MET A 105 0.78 -25.18 -30.60
N ILE A 106 1.16 -26.45 -30.67
CA ILE A 106 2.46 -26.88 -31.21
C ILE A 106 2.54 -26.60 -32.71
N GLU A 107 1.47 -26.83 -33.46
CA GLU A 107 1.42 -26.46 -34.88
C GLU A 107 1.59 -24.95 -35.09
N THR A 108 0.99 -24.13 -34.20
CA THR A 108 1.10 -22.67 -34.23
C THR A 108 2.52 -22.21 -33.94
N MET A 109 3.16 -22.74 -32.89
CA MET A 109 4.56 -22.45 -32.59
C MET A 109 5.50 -22.88 -33.73
N ASN A 110 5.25 -24.04 -34.33
CA ASN A 110 5.98 -24.52 -35.51
C ASN A 110 5.79 -23.62 -36.73
N TYR A 111 4.60 -23.03 -36.90
CA TYR A 111 4.30 -22.08 -37.97
C TYR A 111 4.98 -20.72 -37.75
N MET A 112 5.00 -20.23 -36.51
CA MET A 112 5.66 -18.97 -36.13
C MET A 112 7.19 -19.07 -36.09
N GLY A 113 7.72 -20.30 -36.06
CA GLY A 113 9.15 -20.58 -36.05
C GLY A 113 9.79 -20.32 -34.70
N TYR A 114 9.19 -20.86 -33.63
CA TYR A 114 9.80 -20.89 -32.29
C TYR A 114 11.08 -21.74 -32.30
N ASP A 115 12.15 -21.20 -31.73
CA ASP A 115 13.44 -21.90 -31.61
C ASP A 115 13.45 -22.82 -30.38
N VAL A 116 12.81 -22.38 -29.29
CA VAL A 116 12.81 -23.03 -27.98
C VAL A 116 11.40 -23.08 -27.39
N TRP A 117 11.09 -24.19 -26.72
CA TRP A 117 9.91 -24.36 -25.87
C TRP A 117 10.35 -24.96 -24.53
N ASN A 118 10.31 -24.17 -23.45
CA ASN A 118 10.50 -24.68 -22.10
C ASN A 118 9.18 -25.28 -21.59
N LEU A 119 9.24 -26.41 -20.88
CA LEU A 119 8.05 -27.03 -20.30
C LEU A 119 7.60 -26.26 -19.05
N GLY A 120 6.29 -26.03 -18.94
CA GLY A 120 5.58 -25.60 -17.73
C GLY A 120 4.89 -26.77 -17.04
N ASN A 121 4.26 -26.50 -15.89
CA ASN A 121 3.65 -27.57 -15.09
C ASN A 121 2.39 -28.14 -15.74
N HIS A 122 1.65 -27.35 -16.51
CA HIS A 122 0.42 -27.83 -17.12
C HIS A 122 0.64 -28.71 -18.36
N GLU A 123 1.85 -28.76 -18.92
CA GLU A 123 2.20 -29.77 -19.92
C GLU A 123 2.03 -31.22 -19.42
N PHE A 124 2.00 -31.43 -18.10
CA PHE A 124 1.83 -32.73 -17.47
C PHE A 124 0.38 -33.12 -17.22
N ASN A 125 -0.62 -32.25 -17.43
CA ASN A 125 -2.01 -32.54 -17.02
C ASN A 125 -2.67 -33.73 -17.76
N PHE A 126 -2.23 -34.04 -18.98
CA PHE A 126 -2.92 -34.99 -19.88
C PHE A 126 -2.16 -36.30 -20.14
N GLY A 127 -1.16 -36.58 -19.30
CA GLY A 127 -0.41 -37.83 -19.32
C GLY A 127 0.79 -37.87 -20.25
N MET A 128 1.70 -38.80 -19.98
CA MET A 128 3.01 -38.90 -20.66
C MET A 128 2.91 -39.17 -22.16
N ASN A 129 1.88 -39.89 -22.63
CA ASN A 129 1.68 -40.13 -24.07
C ASN A 129 1.36 -38.83 -24.81
N PHE A 130 0.52 -37.97 -24.22
CA PHE A 130 0.20 -36.66 -24.78
C PHE A 130 1.44 -35.77 -24.79
N LEU A 131 2.15 -35.68 -23.68
CA LEU A 131 3.36 -34.85 -23.56
C LEU A 131 4.44 -35.27 -24.56
N ASN A 132 4.82 -36.56 -24.57
CA ASN A 132 5.86 -37.07 -25.46
C ASN A 132 5.52 -36.89 -26.95
N LYS A 133 4.24 -37.03 -27.33
CA LYS A 133 3.77 -36.79 -28.70
C LYS A 133 4.01 -35.34 -29.11
N ASN A 134 3.65 -34.39 -28.25
CA ASN A 134 3.80 -32.97 -28.54
C ASN A 134 5.26 -32.51 -28.53
N ILE A 135 6.08 -33.05 -27.62
CA ILE A 135 7.54 -32.86 -27.64
C ILE A 135 8.13 -33.34 -28.97
N ALA A 136 7.74 -34.53 -29.43
CA ALA A 136 8.24 -35.08 -30.69
C ALA A 136 7.77 -34.29 -31.93
N ALA A 137 6.62 -33.62 -31.85
CA ALA A 137 6.06 -32.84 -32.94
C ALA A 137 6.60 -31.39 -33.03
N PHE A 138 7.19 -30.87 -31.95
CA PHE A 138 7.79 -29.55 -31.93
C PHE A 138 9.09 -29.53 -32.77
N LYS A 139 9.21 -28.57 -33.69
CA LYS A 139 10.36 -28.45 -34.61
C LYS A 139 11.58 -27.78 -33.99
N GLY A 140 11.36 -27.00 -32.93
CA GLY A 140 12.43 -26.36 -32.16
C GLY A 140 13.06 -27.33 -31.16
N THR A 141 13.65 -26.78 -30.10
CA THR A 141 14.21 -27.59 -29.00
C THR A 141 13.35 -27.45 -27.75
N THR A 142 12.81 -28.57 -27.25
CA THR A 142 12.15 -28.60 -25.94
C THR A 142 13.19 -28.60 -24.82
N LEU A 143 13.00 -27.72 -23.83
CA LEU A 143 13.90 -27.54 -22.69
C LEU A 143 13.22 -27.82 -21.34
N SER A 144 14.01 -28.32 -20.40
CA SER A 144 13.83 -28.26 -18.94
C SER A 144 14.99 -29.02 -18.28
N ALA A 145 15.83 -28.32 -17.53
CA ALA A 145 17.06 -28.90 -16.98
C ALA A 145 16.84 -29.75 -15.73
N ASN A 146 15.81 -29.45 -14.95
CA ASN A 146 15.56 -30.02 -13.63
C ASN A 146 14.53 -31.16 -13.64
N ILE A 147 14.42 -31.89 -14.75
CA ILE A 147 13.59 -33.09 -14.87
C ILE A 147 14.48 -34.28 -15.23
N TYR A 148 14.46 -35.31 -14.39
CA TYR A 148 15.25 -36.52 -14.54
C TYR A 148 14.38 -37.76 -14.66
N LYS A 149 14.78 -38.69 -15.54
CA LYS A 149 14.23 -40.04 -15.62
C LYS A 149 14.80 -40.92 -14.50
N GLU A 150 14.17 -42.07 -14.26
CA GLU A 150 14.64 -43.06 -13.27
C GLU A 150 16.09 -43.54 -13.48
N ASP A 151 16.57 -43.54 -14.73
CA ASP A 151 17.95 -43.92 -15.07
C ASP A 151 18.99 -42.82 -14.78
N GLY A 152 18.56 -41.67 -14.25
CA GLY A 152 19.42 -40.53 -13.94
C GLY A 152 19.75 -39.63 -15.13
N THR A 153 19.20 -39.90 -16.32
CA THR A 153 19.33 -39.00 -17.49
C THR A 153 18.26 -37.90 -17.46
N ARG A 154 18.55 -36.75 -18.09
CA ARG A 154 17.56 -35.66 -18.21
C ARG A 154 16.41 -36.07 -19.14
N PHE A 155 15.19 -35.63 -18.81
CA PHE A 155 13.99 -35.96 -19.58
C PHE A 155 13.98 -35.33 -20.98
N VAL A 156 14.27 -34.03 -21.03
CA VAL A 156 14.45 -33.21 -22.23
C VAL A 156 15.79 -32.47 -22.16
N ASN A 157 16.11 -31.64 -23.16
CA ASN A 157 17.39 -30.92 -23.17
C ASN A 157 17.45 -29.90 -22.02
N PRO A 158 18.59 -29.73 -21.35
CA PRO A 158 18.74 -28.71 -20.30
C PRO A 158 18.84 -27.28 -20.87
N TYR A 159 19.45 -27.15 -22.04
CA TYR A 159 19.70 -25.88 -22.70
C TYR A 159 19.82 -26.06 -24.22
N LYS A 160 19.74 -24.94 -24.94
CA LYS A 160 20.06 -24.84 -26.36
C LYS A 160 21.04 -23.68 -26.59
N ILE A 161 22.11 -23.92 -27.35
CA ILE A 161 22.97 -22.86 -27.87
C ILE A 161 22.54 -22.55 -29.30
N ILE A 162 22.26 -21.28 -29.58
CA ILE A 162 21.86 -20.76 -30.90
C ILE A 162 22.89 -19.73 -31.32
N GLU A 163 23.43 -19.89 -32.52
CA GLU A 163 24.31 -18.89 -33.12
C GLU A 163 23.50 -17.99 -34.08
N ARG A 164 23.55 -16.68 -33.86
CA ARG A 164 22.93 -15.65 -34.70
C ARG A 164 23.94 -14.53 -34.92
N ASP A 165 24.22 -14.21 -36.17
CA ASP A 165 25.25 -13.23 -36.57
C ASP A 165 26.62 -13.42 -35.88
N GLY A 166 26.99 -14.68 -35.61
CA GLY A 166 28.26 -15.04 -34.96
C GLY A 166 28.29 -14.81 -33.44
N VAL A 167 27.15 -14.52 -32.80
CA VAL A 167 26.99 -14.47 -31.34
C VAL A 167 26.33 -15.77 -30.86
N ARG A 168 26.92 -16.43 -29.86
CA ARG A 168 26.40 -17.69 -29.29
C ARG A 168 25.51 -17.40 -28.08
N VAL A 169 24.23 -17.67 -28.21
CA VAL A 169 23.21 -17.45 -27.16
C VAL A 169 22.84 -18.78 -26.55
N ALA A 170 23.14 -18.98 -25.26
CA ALA A 170 22.68 -20.15 -24.50
C ALA A 170 21.35 -19.83 -23.81
N ILE A 171 20.35 -20.69 -24.01
CA ILE A 171 19.04 -20.60 -23.36
C ILE A 171 18.86 -21.84 -22.48
N VAL A 172 18.65 -21.63 -21.19
CA VAL A 172 18.46 -22.69 -20.17
C VAL A 172 16.99 -22.76 -19.78
N GLY A 173 16.43 -23.96 -19.70
CA GLY A 173 15.05 -24.20 -19.28
C GLY A 173 14.94 -24.66 -17.82
N LEU A 174 13.97 -24.16 -17.05
CA LEU A 174 13.63 -24.64 -15.71
C LEU A 174 12.13 -24.65 -15.47
N ILE A 175 11.67 -25.53 -14.59
CA ILE A 175 10.25 -25.70 -14.19
C ILE A 175 10.14 -25.77 -12.65
N PRO A 176 9.00 -25.50 -12.00
CA PRO A 176 8.88 -25.65 -10.55
C PRO A 176 9.01 -27.13 -10.16
N PRO A 177 9.59 -27.49 -9.01
CA PRO A 177 9.76 -28.89 -8.63
C PRO A 177 8.47 -29.56 -8.09
N HIS A 178 7.32 -28.88 -8.18
CA HIS A 178 6.10 -29.22 -7.44
C HIS A 178 5.06 -29.98 -8.25
N ILE A 179 5.35 -30.38 -9.49
CA ILE A 179 4.45 -31.20 -10.31
C ILE A 179 3.96 -32.44 -9.54
N PRO A 180 4.79 -33.19 -8.80
CA PRO A 180 4.32 -34.34 -8.02
C PRO A 180 3.28 -34.00 -6.94
N ILE A 181 3.25 -32.75 -6.49
CA ILE A 181 2.26 -32.24 -5.52
C ILE A 181 0.97 -31.87 -6.25
N TRP A 182 1.07 -31.16 -7.38
CA TRP A 182 -0.11 -30.71 -8.14
C TRP A 182 -0.81 -31.84 -8.87
N GLU A 183 -0.06 -32.80 -9.40
CA GLU A 183 -0.53 -33.99 -10.10
C GLU A 183 -0.63 -35.22 -9.17
N ALA A 184 -0.63 -35.02 -7.85
CA ALA A 184 -0.65 -36.12 -6.88
C ALA A 184 -1.84 -37.09 -7.06
N ALA A 185 -2.94 -36.59 -7.61
CA ALA A 185 -4.13 -37.39 -7.90
C ALA A 185 -4.03 -38.21 -9.21
N ASN A 186 -3.07 -37.88 -10.09
CA ASN A 186 -2.77 -38.61 -11.32
C ASN A 186 -1.26 -38.88 -11.45
N PRO A 187 -0.66 -39.69 -10.57
CA PRO A 187 0.79 -39.91 -10.58
C PRO A 187 1.32 -40.54 -11.88
N ASP A 188 0.45 -41.18 -12.66
CA ASP A 188 0.78 -41.69 -13.99
C ASP A 188 1.14 -40.56 -15.00
N ASN A 189 0.75 -39.31 -14.71
CA ASN A 189 1.02 -38.15 -15.55
C ASN A 189 2.49 -37.72 -15.60
N PHE A 190 3.28 -38.08 -14.59
CA PHE A 190 4.71 -37.80 -14.51
C PHE A 190 5.53 -39.03 -14.12
N LYS A 191 4.95 -40.23 -14.28
CA LYS A 191 5.55 -41.48 -13.85
C LYS A 191 6.95 -41.68 -14.43
N GLY A 192 7.87 -42.07 -13.56
CA GLY A 192 9.27 -42.27 -13.90
C GLY A 192 10.09 -40.98 -14.04
N LEU A 193 9.52 -39.83 -13.66
CA LEU A 193 10.19 -38.54 -13.63
C LEU A 193 10.39 -38.04 -12.20
N THR A 194 11.48 -37.33 -11.99
CA THR A 194 11.81 -36.61 -10.75
C THR A 194 12.15 -35.17 -11.07
N PHE A 195 11.73 -34.26 -10.20
CA PHE A 195 11.88 -32.82 -10.39
C PHE A 195 12.82 -32.28 -9.32
N THR A 196 13.94 -31.71 -9.72
CA THR A 196 15.00 -31.27 -8.81
C THR A 196 14.95 -29.77 -8.54
N ASP A 197 15.64 -29.36 -7.48
CA ASP A 197 15.73 -27.95 -7.07
C ASP A 197 16.26 -27.05 -8.21
N PRO A 198 15.53 -25.98 -8.59
CA PRO A 198 15.92 -25.13 -9.71
C PRO A 198 17.25 -24.39 -9.51
N VAL A 199 17.57 -23.95 -8.29
CA VAL A 199 18.83 -23.23 -8.01
C VAL A 199 20.03 -24.16 -8.16
N GLU A 200 19.94 -25.36 -7.58
CA GLU A 200 21.02 -26.34 -7.67
C GLU A 200 21.20 -26.84 -9.10
N GLU A 201 20.11 -26.98 -9.86
CA GLU A 201 20.21 -27.39 -11.26
C GLU A 201 20.77 -26.28 -12.17
N ALA A 202 20.37 -25.03 -11.97
CA ALA A 202 20.93 -23.90 -12.70
C ALA A 202 22.45 -23.81 -12.54
N LYS A 203 22.98 -23.99 -11.32
CA LYS A 203 24.42 -24.03 -11.05
C LYS A 203 25.12 -25.15 -11.84
N LYS A 204 24.54 -26.35 -11.91
CA LYS A 204 25.11 -27.47 -12.68
C LYS A 204 25.14 -27.14 -14.16
N VAL A 205 24.05 -26.62 -14.72
CA VAL A 205 23.96 -26.30 -16.14
C VAL A 205 24.91 -25.18 -16.54
N VAL A 206 25.02 -24.12 -15.73
CA VAL A 206 25.96 -23.03 -16.03
C VAL A 206 27.41 -23.53 -16.05
N LYS A 207 27.76 -24.45 -15.14
CA LYS A 207 29.06 -25.13 -15.17
C LYS A 207 29.27 -25.95 -16.45
N GLU A 208 28.24 -26.64 -16.95
CA GLU A 208 28.30 -27.35 -18.23
C GLU A 208 28.48 -26.42 -19.44
N LEU A 209 28.08 -25.15 -19.30
CA LEU A 209 28.09 -24.12 -20.33
C LEU A 209 29.38 -23.27 -20.35
N GLU A 210 30.28 -23.43 -19.38
CA GLU A 210 31.53 -22.66 -19.29
C GLU A 210 32.30 -22.64 -20.63
N GLY A 211 32.56 -21.42 -21.13
CA GLY A 211 33.29 -21.18 -22.39
C GLY A 211 32.50 -21.42 -23.70
N LYS A 212 31.24 -21.85 -23.63
CA LYS A 212 30.44 -22.24 -24.80
C LYS A 212 29.48 -21.17 -25.32
N TYR A 213 29.23 -20.11 -24.54
CA TYR A 213 28.29 -19.04 -24.88
C TYR A 213 28.95 -17.67 -24.80
N ASP A 214 28.30 -16.69 -25.41
CA ASP A 214 28.59 -15.26 -25.27
C ASP A 214 27.48 -14.52 -24.51
N VAL A 215 26.24 -15.02 -24.61
CA VAL A 215 25.04 -14.51 -23.91
C VAL A 215 24.32 -15.68 -23.23
N LEU A 216 23.88 -15.52 -21.98
CA LEU A 216 23.18 -16.54 -21.19
C LEU A 216 21.79 -16.09 -20.74
N ILE A 217 20.78 -16.88 -21.09
CA ILE A 217 19.37 -16.53 -20.91
C ILE A 217 18.62 -17.66 -20.22
N GLY A 218 17.79 -17.31 -19.24
CA GLY A 218 16.86 -18.23 -18.62
C GLY A 218 15.49 -18.17 -19.29
N SER A 219 14.93 -19.33 -19.65
CA SER A 219 13.50 -19.52 -19.88
C SER A 219 12.99 -20.35 -18.70
N PHE A 220 12.56 -19.68 -17.63
CA PHE A 220 12.20 -20.33 -16.39
C PHE A 220 10.70 -20.23 -16.19
N HIS A 221 9.99 -21.35 -16.25
CA HIS A 221 8.57 -21.40 -15.89
C HIS A 221 8.42 -21.33 -14.37
N LEU A 222 8.96 -20.29 -13.76
CA LEU A 222 8.98 -20.02 -12.33
C LEU A 222 8.43 -18.62 -12.13
N GLY A 223 7.60 -18.43 -11.11
CA GLY A 223 7.19 -17.10 -10.68
C GLY A 223 8.39 -16.28 -10.19
N GLU A 224 8.23 -14.97 -10.11
CA GLU A 224 9.30 -14.07 -9.62
C GLU A 224 9.84 -14.54 -8.26
N THR A 225 8.94 -14.80 -7.31
CA THR A 225 9.25 -15.24 -5.95
C THR A 225 8.97 -16.73 -5.75
N PRO A 226 9.68 -17.40 -4.83
CA PRO A 226 9.40 -18.77 -4.41
C PRO A 226 7.91 -19.01 -4.08
N GLU A 227 7.33 -20.12 -4.55
CA GLU A 227 5.92 -20.48 -4.26
C GLU A 227 5.82 -21.45 -3.09
N LYS A 228 6.63 -22.52 -3.10
CA LYS A 228 6.68 -23.54 -2.04
C LYS A 228 8.14 -23.83 -1.71
N GLY A 229 8.75 -22.90 -0.98
CA GLY A 229 10.14 -23.02 -0.55
C GLY A 229 10.85 -21.66 -0.55
N THR A 230 12.17 -21.70 -0.72
CA THR A 230 13.02 -20.50 -0.80
C THR A 230 13.82 -20.41 -2.10
N THR A 231 13.77 -21.45 -2.94
CA THR A 231 14.68 -21.65 -4.09
C THR A 231 13.94 -21.87 -5.41
N ASP A 232 12.60 -21.98 -5.41
CA ASP A 232 11.76 -22.31 -6.57
C ASP A 232 11.19 -21.07 -7.28
N GLY A 233 11.82 -19.90 -7.13
CA GLY A 233 11.47 -18.66 -7.83
C GLY A 233 12.57 -18.17 -8.76
N ALA A 234 12.21 -17.50 -9.85
CA ALA A 234 13.14 -16.97 -10.84
C ALA A 234 14.16 -15.99 -10.23
N ARG A 235 13.74 -15.13 -9.28
CA ARG A 235 14.64 -14.22 -8.56
C ARG A 235 15.66 -14.97 -7.70
N ALA A 236 15.24 -16.05 -7.04
CA ALA A 236 16.13 -16.87 -6.22
C ALA A 236 17.23 -17.53 -7.08
N VAL A 237 16.87 -18.04 -8.27
CA VAL A 237 17.84 -18.56 -9.24
C VAL A 237 18.78 -17.47 -9.72
N ALA A 238 18.26 -16.30 -10.11
CA ALA A 238 19.04 -15.16 -10.58
C ALA A 238 20.05 -14.64 -9.52
N ASP A 239 19.65 -14.61 -8.25
CA ASP A 239 20.52 -14.21 -7.15
C ASP A 239 21.60 -15.25 -6.86
N ALA A 240 21.29 -16.54 -7.02
CA ALA A 240 22.23 -17.64 -6.82
C ALA A 240 23.21 -17.83 -8.00
N VAL A 241 22.79 -17.50 -9.22
CA VAL A 241 23.52 -17.72 -10.48
C VAL A 241 23.57 -16.40 -11.28
N PRO A 242 24.44 -15.44 -10.91
CA PRO A 242 24.51 -14.12 -11.54
C PRO A 242 25.08 -14.11 -12.96
N GLU A 243 25.48 -15.26 -13.50
CA GLU A 243 25.97 -15.42 -14.87
C GLU A 243 24.87 -15.20 -15.92
N PHE A 244 23.59 -15.30 -15.56
CA PHE A 244 22.49 -15.00 -16.47
C PHE A 244 22.42 -13.50 -16.79
N ASP A 245 22.28 -13.15 -18.06
CA ASP A 245 22.09 -11.77 -18.50
C ASP A 245 20.62 -11.33 -18.32
N ALA A 246 19.70 -12.22 -18.66
CA ALA A 246 18.27 -12.01 -18.49
C ALA A 246 17.50 -13.32 -18.31
N ILE A 247 16.32 -13.25 -17.69
CA ILE A 247 15.41 -14.37 -17.46
C ILE A 247 14.01 -13.98 -17.92
N ILE A 248 13.40 -14.83 -18.75
CA ILE A 248 11.97 -14.86 -19.02
C ILE A 248 11.34 -15.75 -17.95
N ALA A 249 10.58 -15.16 -17.05
CA ALA A 249 9.79 -15.84 -16.02
C ALA A 249 8.40 -16.25 -16.55
N GLY A 250 7.64 -16.99 -15.75
CA GLY A 250 6.29 -17.49 -16.07
C GLY A 250 5.56 -17.97 -14.82
N HIS A 251 4.50 -18.77 -14.96
CA HIS A 251 3.77 -19.46 -13.87
C HIS A 251 2.93 -18.55 -12.95
N ALA A 252 3.40 -17.33 -12.68
CA ALA A 252 2.72 -16.39 -11.79
C ALA A 252 1.64 -15.55 -12.50
N HIS A 253 1.51 -15.66 -13.82
CA HIS A 253 0.63 -14.84 -14.66
C HIS A 253 0.87 -13.33 -14.50
N SER A 254 2.08 -12.93 -14.13
CA SER A 254 2.44 -11.57 -13.77
C SER A 254 2.98 -10.81 -14.98
N LEU A 255 2.61 -9.54 -15.11
CA LEU A 255 3.08 -8.68 -16.20
C LEU A 255 4.04 -7.64 -15.65
N PHE A 256 5.35 -7.87 -15.83
CA PHE A 256 6.39 -6.92 -15.40
C PHE A 256 7.65 -7.00 -16.28
N ASP A 257 8.36 -5.87 -16.39
CA ASP A 257 9.64 -5.72 -17.09
C ASP A 257 10.61 -4.79 -16.34
N ASN A 258 10.35 -4.50 -15.07
CA ASN A 258 11.09 -3.52 -14.26
C ASN A 258 11.99 -4.14 -13.17
N ILE A 259 12.20 -5.46 -13.22
CA ILE A 259 12.97 -6.17 -12.20
C ILE A 259 14.43 -6.32 -12.61
N THR A 260 15.33 -5.87 -11.74
CA THR A 260 16.77 -6.12 -11.81
C THR A 260 17.24 -6.60 -10.45
N THR A 261 17.99 -7.70 -10.41
CA THR A 261 18.57 -8.20 -9.15
C THR A 261 19.71 -7.31 -8.68
N VAL A 262 20.12 -7.46 -7.41
CA VAL A 262 21.29 -6.75 -6.86
C VAL A 262 22.56 -7.05 -7.67
N LYS A 263 22.61 -8.23 -8.31
CA LYS A 263 23.73 -8.68 -9.14
C LYS A 263 23.59 -8.33 -10.62
N GLY A 264 22.53 -7.60 -11.02
CA GLY A 264 22.37 -7.04 -12.36
C GLY A 264 21.55 -7.86 -13.35
N VAL A 265 21.09 -9.06 -12.99
CA VAL A 265 20.26 -9.92 -13.86
C VAL A 265 18.89 -9.28 -14.07
N LYS A 266 18.44 -9.15 -15.33
CA LYS A 266 17.12 -8.64 -15.67
C LYS A 266 16.08 -9.77 -15.65
N ILE A 267 14.90 -9.52 -15.08
CA ILE A 267 13.80 -10.50 -15.08
C ILE A 267 12.57 -9.83 -15.72
N ILE A 268 11.94 -10.55 -16.65
CA ILE A 268 10.73 -10.12 -17.37
C ILE A 268 9.72 -11.27 -17.39
N GLU A 269 8.45 -10.96 -17.21
CA GLU A 269 7.34 -11.92 -17.36
C GLU A 269 6.26 -11.28 -18.26
N PRO A 270 5.84 -11.94 -19.36
CA PRO A 270 4.91 -11.39 -20.34
C PRO A 270 3.43 -11.44 -19.90
N GLY A 271 3.15 -11.80 -18.66
CA GLY A 271 1.78 -12.05 -18.19
C GLY A 271 1.32 -13.44 -18.62
N ARG A 272 0.11 -13.50 -19.16
CA ARG A 272 -0.58 -14.73 -19.57
C ARG A 272 -1.33 -14.52 -20.86
N TYR A 273 -1.81 -15.60 -21.45
CA TYR A 273 -2.81 -15.64 -22.53
C TYR A 273 -2.37 -14.98 -23.83
N GLY A 274 -1.15 -14.47 -23.92
CA GLY A 274 -0.67 -13.65 -25.04
C GLY A 274 -0.91 -12.14 -24.85
N GLN A 275 -1.10 -11.66 -23.62
CA GLN A 275 -1.28 -10.25 -23.28
C GLN A 275 -0.09 -9.34 -23.60
N ALA A 276 1.11 -9.94 -23.64
CA ALA A 276 2.31 -9.26 -24.11
C ALA A 276 3.29 -10.24 -24.76
N LEU A 277 4.19 -9.68 -25.57
CA LEU A 277 5.41 -10.33 -26.02
C LEU A 277 6.58 -9.76 -25.21
N ALA A 278 7.27 -10.61 -24.43
CA ALA A 278 8.48 -10.21 -23.74
C ALA A 278 9.57 -9.95 -24.78
N LYS A 279 10.23 -8.79 -24.71
CA LYS A 279 11.33 -8.44 -25.59
C LYS A 279 12.58 -8.16 -24.77
N ILE A 280 13.68 -8.81 -25.14
CA ILE A 280 15.00 -8.61 -24.55
C ILE A 280 15.96 -8.23 -25.69
N ASP A 281 16.45 -7.00 -25.67
CA ASP A 281 17.52 -6.53 -26.57
C ASP A 281 18.85 -6.51 -25.80
N ILE A 282 19.81 -7.28 -26.28
CA ILE A 282 21.11 -7.50 -25.63
C ILE A 282 22.18 -6.93 -26.54
N LYS A 283 22.81 -5.85 -26.10
CA LYS A 283 23.94 -5.26 -26.82
C LYS A 283 25.22 -5.98 -26.42
N VAL A 284 25.94 -6.44 -27.42
CA VAL A 284 27.24 -7.10 -27.26
C VAL A 284 28.34 -6.34 -28.01
N GLU A 285 29.53 -6.34 -27.44
CA GLU A 285 30.74 -5.80 -28.05
C GLU A 285 31.78 -6.90 -28.22
N LYS A 286 32.54 -6.83 -29.31
CA LYS A 286 33.53 -7.85 -29.64
C LYS A 286 34.67 -7.83 -28.62
N SER A 287 34.96 -8.99 -28.03
CA SER A 287 36.00 -9.13 -27.01
C SER A 287 36.85 -10.37 -27.30
N GLY A 288 38.05 -10.15 -27.86
CA GLY A 288 38.92 -11.25 -28.31
C GLY A 288 38.31 -12.03 -29.47
N THR A 289 38.13 -13.35 -29.30
CA THR A 289 37.47 -14.23 -30.29
C THR A 289 35.96 -14.41 -30.04
N GLY A 290 35.40 -13.82 -28.99
CA GLY A 290 33.98 -13.94 -28.61
C GLY A 290 33.31 -12.59 -28.45
N TRP A 291 32.12 -12.60 -27.84
CA TRP A 291 31.35 -11.39 -27.56
C TRP A 291 31.13 -11.21 -26.07
N LYS A 292 31.03 -9.96 -25.64
CA LYS A 292 30.76 -9.59 -24.25
C LYS A 292 29.49 -8.75 -24.19
N VAL A 293 28.58 -9.08 -23.28
CA VAL A 293 27.40 -8.26 -22.99
C VAL A 293 27.80 -6.94 -22.36
N VAL A 294 27.26 -5.84 -22.90
CA VAL A 294 27.51 -4.48 -22.40
C VAL A 294 26.24 -3.75 -21.99
N ASP A 295 25.09 -4.16 -22.51
CA ASP A 295 23.79 -3.62 -22.10
C ASP A 295 22.67 -4.66 -22.33
N VAL A 296 21.67 -4.63 -21.46
CA VAL A 296 20.48 -5.50 -21.53
C VAL A 296 19.24 -4.65 -21.27
N ALA A 297 18.43 -4.49 -22.29
CA ALA A 297 17.15 -3.80 -22.23
C ALA A 297 15.99 -4.81 -22.32
N VAL A 298 15.05 -4.73 -21.39
CA VAL A 298 13.85 -5.57 -21.37
C VAL A 298 12.60 -4.71 -21.49
N LYS A 299 11.58 -5.22 -22.19
CA LYS A 299 10.28 -4.56 -22.31
C LYS A 299 9.18 -5.55 -22.68
N ASN A 300 8.02 -5.43 -22.05
CA ASN A 300 6.81 -6.10 -22.52
C ASN A 300 6.11 -5.28 -23.62
N LEU A 301 5.87 -5.91 -24.78
CA LEU A 301 5.11 -5.33 -25.87
C LEU A 301 3.65 -5.78 -25.76
N LEU A 302 2.75 -4.88 -25.37
CA LEU A 302 1.34 -5.21 -25.15
C LEU A 302 0.61 -5.49 -26.47
N THR A 303 -0.26 -6.49 -26.47
CA THR A 303 -1.10 -6.88 -27.62
C THR A 303 -2.41 -6.10 -27.71
N LYS A 304 -2.85 -5.48 -26.61
CA LYS A 304 -4.10 -4.73 -26.56
C LYS A 304 -4.16 -3.63 -27.62
N GLY A 305 -5.27 -3.62 -28.37
CA GLY A 305 -5.51 -2.63 -29.43
C GLY A 305 -4.78 -2.92 -30.75
N LEU A 306 -4.06 -4.04 -30.86
CA LEU A 306 -3.50 -4.50 -32.13
C LEU A 306 -4.55 -5.20 -33.00
N THR A 307 -4.25 -5.27 -34.30
CA THR A 307 -4.98 -6.13 -35.23
C THR A 307 -4.31 -7.50 -35.29
N ALA A 308 -5.10 -8.56 -35.13
CA ALA A 308 -4.64 -9.95 -35.20
C ALA A 308 -4.15 -10.32 -36.60
N ASP A 309 -3.12 -11.16 -36.69
CA ASP A 309 -2.53 -11.61 -37.95
C ASP A 309 -3.50 -12.46 -38.77
N GLU A 310 -3.95 -11.94 -39.92
CA GLU A 310 -4.95 -12.59 -40.78
C GLU A 310 -4.46 -13.91 -41.39
N GLU A 311 -3.15 -14.05 -41.65
CA GLU A 311 -2.57 -15.28 -42.20
C GLU A 311 -2.60 -16.42 -41.19
N LEU A 312 -2.22 -16.14 -39.93
CA LEU A 312 -2.30 -17.10 -38.83
C LEU A 312 -3.75 -17.51 -38.57
N LYS A 313 -4.68 -16.54 -38.51
CA LYS A 313 -6.11 -16.85 -38.34
C LYS A 313 -6.64 -17.75 -39.46
N ALA A 314 -6.31 -17.45 -40.72
CA ALA A 314 -6.72 -18.27 -41.85
C ALA A 314 -6.11 -19.69 -41.78
N LYS A 315 -4.85 -19.81 -41.34
CA LYS A 315 -4.15 -21.09 -41.19
C LYS A 315 -4.78 -22.01 -40.15
N PHE A 316 -5.22 -21.43 -39.01
CA PHE A 316 -5.77 -22.18 -37.88
C PHE A 316 -7.29 -22.08 -37.76
N LYS A 317 -7.99 -21.65 -38.82
CA LYS A 317 -9.45 -21.48 -38.81
C LYS A 317 -10.23 -22.72 -38.38
N SER A 318 -9.77 -23.92 -38.73
CA SER A 318 -10.43 -25.17 -38.32
C SER A 318 -10.40 -25.41 -36.81
N VAL A 319 -9.43 -24.82 -36.11
CA VAL A 319 -9.32 -24.88 -34.64
C VAL A 319 -10.39 -23.98 -34.03
N ASP A 320 -10.48 -22.73 -34.51
CA ASP A 320 -11.53 -21.77 -34.12
C ASP A 320 -12.93 -22.35 -34.34
N ASP A 321 -13.21 -22.88 -35.54
CA ASP A 321 -14.52 -23.46 -35.87
C ASP A 321 -14.88 -24.65 -34.95
N ARG A 322 -13.91 -25.52 -34.61
CA ARG A 322 -14.12 -26.65 -33.68
C ARG A 322 -14.35 -26.18 -32.25
N SER A 323 -13.57 -25.21 -31.77
CA SER A 323 -13.71 -24.65 -30.42
C SER A 323 -15.04 -23.92 -30.25
N LEU A 324 -15.47 -23.12 -31.24
CA LEU A 324 -16.79 -22.48 -31.26
C LEU A 324 -17.91 -23.52 -31.25
N THR A 325 -17.79 -24.58 -32.06
CA THR A 325 -18.79 -25.67 -32.11
C THR A 325 -18.91 -26.38 -30.76
N GLU A 326 -17.79 -26.68 -30.10
CA GLU A 326 -17.81 -27.31 -28.77
C GLU A 326 -18.40 -26.37 -27.70
N ALA A 327 -18.04 -25.09 -27.71
CA ALA A 327 -18.59 -24.09 -26.79
C ALA A 327 -20.11 -23.94 -26.95
N ASP A 328 -20.62 -24.03 -28.19
CA ASP A 328 -22.04 -23.92 -28.53
C ASP A 328 -22.84 -25.22 -28.37
N LYS A 329 -22.21 -26.32 -27.96
CA LYS A 329 -22.89 -27.60 -27.75
C LYS A 329 -24.00 -27.45 -26.73
N VAL A 330 -25.23 -27.77 -27.17
CA VAL A 330 -26.43 -27.74 -26.32
C VAL A 330 -26.39 -28.90 -25.34
N VAL A 331 -26.45 -28.57 -24.06
CA VAL A 331 -26.47 -29.51 -22.92
C VAL A 331 -27.81 -29.53 -22.18
N GLY A 332 -28.73 -28.62 -22.53
CA GLY A 332 -30.10 -28.57 -22.02
C GLY A 332 -30.90 -27.36 -22.54
N GLU A 333 -31.94 -26.98 -21.81
CA GLU A 333 -32.82 -25.84 -22.10
C GLU A 333 -33.06 -25.01 -20.82
N ILE A 334 -32.94 -23.68 -20.92
CA ILE A 334 -33.28 -22.70 -19.88
C ILE A 334 -34.68 -22.16 -20.19
N THR A 335 -35.63 -22.29 -19.27
CA THR A 335 -37.04 -21.94 -19.51
C THR A 335 -37.37 -20.46 -19.29
N ALA A 336 -36.58 -19.77 -18.46
CA ALA A 336 -36.73 -18.34 -18.15
C ALA A 336 -35.40 -17.77 -17.64
N ASP A 337 -35.24 -16.45 -17.70
CA ASP A 337 -34.06 -15.75 -17.19
C ASP A 337 -33.88 -16.01 -15.68
N PHE A 338 -32.67 -16.36 -15.26
CA PHE A 338 -32.36 -16.67 -13.86
C PHE A 338 -32.24 -15.44 -12.97
N ILE A 339 -31.71 -14.35 -13.52
CA ILE A 339 -31.65 -13.04 -12.86
C ILE A 339 -32.33 -12.04 -13.80
N LYS A 340 -33.36 -11.35 -13.30
CA LYS A 340 -34.12 -10.39 -14.10
C LYS A 340 -33.24 -9.19 -14.53
N ASN A 341 -32.55 -8.60 -13.56
CA ASN A 341 -31.64 -7.47 -13.76
C ASN A 341 -30.35 -7.76 -12.99
N VAL A 342 -29.18 -7.72 -13.64
CA VAL A 342 -27.91 -7.96 -12.95
C VAL A 342 -27.39 -6.72 -12.23
N ASP A 343 -27.78 -5.53 -12.68
CA ASP A 343 -27.52 -4.26 -12.00
C ASP A 343 -28.71 -3.83 -11.13
N TYR A 344 -28.46 -3.67 -9.84
CA TYR A 344 -29.49 -3.48 -8.82
C TYR A 344 -30.22 -2.13 -8.94
N ILE A 345 -29.51 -1.05 -9.29
CA ILE A 345 -30.12 0.29 -9.35
C ILE A 345 -30.68 0.58 -10.74
N THR A 346 -29.89 0.35 -11.79
CA THR A 346 -30.24 0.75 -13.16
C THR A 346 -31.17 -0.24 -13.85
N GLY A 347 -31.19 -1.50 -13.41
CA GLY A 347 -31.92 -2.56 -14.09
C GLY A 347 -31.24 -3.09 -15.37
N SER A 348 -29.99 -2.67 -15.65
CA SER A 348 -29.24 -3.05 -16.84
C SER A 348 -28.78 -4.51 -16.81
N ASP A 349 -28.52 -5.08 -18.00
CA ASP A 349 -27.84 -6.37 -18.19
C ASP A 349 -26.30 -6.28 -17.99
N LYS A 350 -25.78 -5.10 -17.65
CA LYS A 350 -24.37 -4.87 -17.27
C LYS A 350 -24.29 -4.10 -15.96
N ILE A 351 -23.41 -4.54 -15.07
CA ILE A 351 -23.16 -3.86 -13.79
C ILE A 351 -22.39 -2.56 -14.02
N THR A 352 -23.01 -1.46 -13.63
CA THR A 352 -22.46 -0.11 -13.56
C THR A 352 -22.60 0.50 -12.17
N THR A 353 -23.43 -0.11 -11.31
CA THR A 353 -23.72 0.33 -9.95
C THR A 353 -23.45 -0.76 -8.91
N MET A 354 -24.47 -1.42 -8.36
CA MET A 354 -24.35 -2.51 -7.39
C MET A 354 -24.81 -3.82 -8.06
N PRO A 355 -24.10 -4.95 -7.85
CA PRO A 355 -24.55 -6.23 -8.36
C PRO A 355 -25.80 -6.72 -7.63
N THR A 356 -26.85 -7.11 -8.36
CA THR A 356 -28.05 -7.74 -7.77
C THR A 356 -27.69 -9.01 -7.02
N ALA A 357 -26.81 -9.84 -7.58
CA ALA A 357 -26.35 -11.09 -6.97
C ALA A 357 -25.71 -10.89 -5.58
N GLN A 358 -25.23 -9.67 -5.26
CA GLN A 358 -24.62 -9.34 -3.96
C GLN A 358 -25.61 -8.69 -2.98
N MET A 359 -26.81 -8.36 -3.45
CA MET A 359 -27.85 -7.66 -2.68
C MET A 359 -28.98 -8.59 -2.25
N GLU A 360 -29.26 -9.61 -3.06
CA GLU A 360 -30.35 -10.54 -2.85
C GLU A 360 -30.00 -11.94 -3.37
N ASP A 361 -30.75 -12.91 -2.85
CA ASP A 361 -30.63 -14.30 -3.24
C ASP A 361 -31.06 -14.53 -4.70
N ASN A 362 -30.47 -15.52 -5.37
CA ASN A 362 -30.67 -15.70 -6.81
C ASN A 362 -30.56 -17.15 -7.31
N ALA A 363 -31.24 -17.42 -8.43
CA ALA A 363 -31.38 -18.79 -8.95
C ALA A 363 -30.07 -19.40 -9.49
N VAL A 364 -29.08 -18.57 -9.85
CA VAL A 364 -27.81 -19.08 -10.39
C VAL A 364 -26.98 -19.70 -9.28
N ILE A 365 -26.86 -19.01 -8.14
CA ILE A 365 -26.11 -19.56 -7.00
C ILE A 365 -26.82 -20.78 -6.39
N ASP A 366 -28.15 -20.76 -6.37
CA ASP A 366 -28.95 -21.90 -5.93
C ASP A 366 -28.75 -23.13 -6.82
N LEU A 367 -28.71 -22.96 -8.15
CA LEU A 367 -28.38 -24.06 -9.06
C LEU A 367 -26.99 -24.65 -8.77
N ILE A 368 -25.99 -23.80 -8.54
CA ILE A 368 -24.62 -24.26 -8.23
C ILE A 368 -24.62 -25.04 -6.91
N ASN A 369 -25.25 -24.50 -5.86
CA ASN A 369 -25.32 -25.16 -4.56
C ASN A 369 -26.13 -26.46 -4.61
N ASP A 370 -27.23 -26.52 -5.36
CA ASP A 370 -28.01 -27.75 -5.59
C ASP A 370 -27.15 -28.86 -6.22
N VAL A 371 -26.36 -28.52 -7.24
CA VAL A 371 -25.43 -29.45 -7.91
C VAL A 371 -24.41 -29.97 -6.90
N GLN A 372 -23.77 -29.07 -6.17
CA GLN A 372 -22.76 -29.42 -5.17
C GLN A 372 -23.35 -30.34 -4.08
N SER A 373 -24.51 -29.97 -3.52
CA SER A 373 -25.20 -30.78 -2.50
C SER A 373 -25.60 -32.16 -3.00
N TYR A 374 -26.09 -32.26 -4.25
CA TYR A 374 -26.51 -33.53 -4.84
C TYR A 374 -25.33 -34.51 -4.96
N PHE A 375 -24.21 -34.09 -5.56
CA PHE A 375 -23.07 -35.00 -5.78
C PHE A 375 -22.26 -35.30 -4.52
N ALA A 376 -22.18 -34.35 -3.58
CA ALA A 376 -21.47 -34.52 -2.31
C ALA A 376 -22.32 -35.18 -1.20
N ALA A 377 -23.63 -35.34 -1.42
CA ALA A 377 -24.59 -35.77 -0.40
C ALA A 377 -24.44 -34.96 0.92
N SER A 378 -24.37 -33.64 0.80
CA SER A 378 -24.15 -32.72 1.92
C SER A 378 -25.47 -32.15 2.47
N GLU A 379 -25.46 -31.69 3.72
CA GLU A 379 -26.58 -30.95 4.33
C GLU A 379 -26.53 -29.45 4.01
N ILE A 380 -25.33 -28.95 3.75
CA ILE A 380 -25.02 -27.55 3.49
C ILE A 380 -24.18 -27.51 2.21
N SER A 381 -24.38 -26.50 1.39
CA SER A 381 -23.46 -26.18 0.32
C SER A 381 -23.12 -24.70 0.35
N THR A 382 -21.94 -24.35 -0.12
CA THR A 382 -21.51 -22.96 -0.22
C THR A 382 -20.76 -22.73 -1.52
N ALA A 383 -21.02 -21.58 -2.13
CA ALA A 383 -20.39 -21.16 -3.37
C ALA A 383 -20.28 -19.64 -3.41
N ALA A 384 -19.24 -19.15 -4.09
CA ALA A 384 -19.11 -17.73 -4.39
C ALA A 384 -19.68 -17.42 -5.77
N PHE A 385 -20.21 -16.21 -5.93
CA PHE A 385 -20.66 -15.71 -7.22
C PHE A 385 -19.47 -15.10 -7.99
N PHE A 386 -18.71 -15.92 -8.70
CA PHE A 386 -17.40 -15.52 -9.27
C PHE A 386 -17.46 -14.35 -10.24
N LYS A 387 -18.54 -14.27 -11.03
CA LYS A 387 -18.78 -13.21 -11.99
C LYS A 387 -20.12 -12.56 -11.66
N ASN A 388 -20.07 -11.34 -11.12
CA ASN A 388 -21.22 -10.61 -10.59
C ASN A 388 -22.36 -10.38 -11.61
N ASP A 389 -22.06 -10.35 -12.90
CA ASP A 389 -23.01 -10.22 -14.02
C ASP A 389 -23.32 -11.56 -14.72
N ALA A 390 -22.89 -12.70 -14.18
CA ALA A 390 -23.24 -14.00 -14.71
C ALA A 390 -24.74 -14.25 -14.61
N ASN A 391 -25.34 -14.75 -15.68
CA ASN A 391 -26.77 -15.01 -15.78
C ASN A 391 -27.04 -16.12 -16.80
N LEU A 392 -28.15 -16.82 -16.63
CA LEU A 392 -28.69 -17.78 -17.60
C LEU A 392 -29.95 -17.17 -18.21
N LYS A 393 -29.94 -16.98 -19.53
CA LYS A 393 -31.06 -16.40 -20.30
C LYS A 393 -31.91 -17.50 -20.93
N ALA A 394 -33.21 -17.27 -21.07
CA ALA A 394 -34.13 -18.24 -21.69
C ALA A 394 -33.65 -18.69 -23.08
N GLY A 395 -33.66 -19.99 -23.34
CA GLY A 395 -33.20 -20.58 -24.60
C GLY A 395 -32.34 -21.84 -24.42
N PRO A 396 -31.56 -22.23 -25.44
CA PRO A 396 -30.69 -23.41 -25.35
C PRO A 396 -29.60 -23.20 -24.29
N PHE A 397 -29.48 -24.15 -23.36
CA PHE A 397 -28.39 -24.19 -22.39
C PHE A 397 -27.18 -24.84 -23.03
N ARG A 398 -26.09 -24.09 -23.18
CA ARG A 398 -24.86 -24.52 -23.86
C ARG A 398 -23.71 -24.69 -22.88
N LYS A 399 -22.65 -25.39 -23.30
CA LYS A 399 -21.44 -25.57 -22.50
C LYS A 399 -20.83 -24.22 -22.05
N LYS A 400 -20.87 -23.20 -22.92
CA LYS A 400 -20.42 -21.84 -22.56
C LYS A 400 -21.26 -21.15 -21.47
N ASP A 401 -22.55 -21.47 -21.38
CA ASP A 401 -23.43 -20.90 -20.35
C ASP A 401 -23.07 -21.46 -18.96
N VAL A 402 -22.63 -22.72 -18.89
CA VAL A 402 -22.09 -23.35 -17.67
C VAL A 402 -20.82 -22.63 -17.21
N ALA A 403 -19.90 -22.40 -18.13
CA ALA A 403 -18.66 -21.68 -17.83
C ALA A 403 -18.89 -20.19 -17.51
N ASN A 404 -19.96 -19.57 -18.03
CA ASN A 404 -20.34 -18.21 -17.65
C ASN A 404 -20.76 -18.11 -16.18
N ILE A 405 -21.50 -19.09 -15.65
CA ILE A 405 -21.92 -19.10 -14.23
C ILE A 405 -20.88 -19.69 -13.29
N TYR A 406 -19.98 -20.53 -13.80
CA TYR A 406 -18.90 -21.14 -13.02
C TYR A 406 -17.59 -21.07 -13.82
N MET A 407 -16.84 -19.97 -13.65
CA MET A 407 -15.70 -19.62 -14.51
C MET A 407 -14.40 -20.39 -14.24
N TYR A 408 -14.32 -21.15 -13.16
CA TYR A 408 -13.12 -21.89 -12.78
C TYR A 408 -13.32 -23.39 -12.93
N ASP A 409 -12.28 -24.10 -13.32
CA ASP A 409 -12.34 -25.56 -13.47
C ASP A 409 -12.08 -26.30 -12.14
N ASN A 410 -12.77 -25.86 -11.09
CA ASN A 410 -12.64 -26.44 -9.76
C ASN A 410 -13.25 -27.84 -9.67
N THR A 411 -12.76 -28.62 -8.72
CA THR A 411 -13.37 -29.89 -8.31
C THR A 411 -14.21 -29.69 -7.05
N LEU A 412 -15.16 -30.59 -6.83
CA LEU A 412 -16.07 -30.57 -5.68
C LEU A 412 -15.48 -31.38 -4.53
N MET A 413 -15.43 -30.77 -3.36
CA MET A 413 -15.02 -31.39 -2.10
C MET A 413 -16.20 -31.37 -1.11
N ALA A 414 -16.15 -32.23 -0.10
CA ALA A 414 -17.06 -32.12 1.03
C ALA A 414 -16.38 -32.49 2.35
N VAL A 415 -16.77 -31.75 3.39
CA VAL A 415 -16.11 -31.77 4.70
C VAL A 415 -17.11 -31.88 5.83
N ASN A 416 -16.64 -32.43 6.95
CA ASN A 416 -17.31 -32.34 8.24
C ASN A 416 -16.88 -31.02 8.91
N ILE A 417 -17.82 -30.18 9.31
CA ILE A 417 -17.53 -28.89 9.97
C ILE A 417 -18.38 -28.73 11.23
N THR A 418 -17.78 -28.25 12.32
CA THR A 418 -18.52 -27.93 13.56
C THR A 418 -19.40 -26.70 13.36
N GLY A 419 -20.54 -26.60 14.04
CA GLY A 419 -21.41 -25.44 13.95
C GLY A 419 -20.73 -24.13 14.35
N LYS A 420 -19.79 -24.18 15.31
CA LYS A 420 -18.95 -23.03 15.68
C LYS A 420 -18.11 -22.54 14.51
N ASN A 421 -17.42 -23.46 13.82
CA ASN A 421 -16.55 -23.11 12.69
C ASN A 421 -17.37 -22.70 11.46
N LEU A 422 -18.55 -23.30 11.25
CA LEU A 422 -19.51 -22.86 10.24
C LEU A 422 -19.94 -21.40 10.47
N LYS A 423 -20.34 -21.03 11.70
CA LYS A 423 -20.68 -19.63 12.02
C LYS A 423 -19.50 -18.69 11.78
N ALA A 424 -18.29 -19.07 12.19
CA ALA A 424 -17.09 -18.27 11.95
C ALA A 424 -16.83 -18.04 10.45
N TYR A 425 -17.06 -19.07 9.63
CA TYR A 425 -16.95 -18.97 8.18
C TYR A 425 -18.04 -18.10 7.56
N MET A 426 -19.29 -18.23 8.01
CA MET A 426 -20.38 -17.34 7.57
C MET A 426 -20.09 -15.87 7.93
N GLU A 427 -19.55 -15.60 9.12
CA GLU A 427 -19.13 -14.25 9.55
C GLU A 427 -17.96 -13.70 8.73
N TRP A 428 -16.99 -14.56 8.39
CA TRP A 428 -15.88 -14.21 7.51
C TRP A 428 -16.39 -13.85 6.12
N SER A 429 -17.31 -14.64 5.54
CA SER A 429 -17.94 -14.34 4.26
C SER A 429 -18.68 -12.99 4.34
N ALA A 430 -19.51 -12.80 5.38
CA ALA A 430 -20.28 -11.57 5.59
C ALA A 430 -19.42 -10.32 5.85
N SER A 431 -18.11 -10.45 6.08
CA SER A 431 -17.18 -9.31 6.15
C SER A 431 -17.04 -8.54 4.83
N TYR A 432 -17.56 -9.11 3.73
CA TYR A 432 -17.68 -8.47 2.43
C TYR A 432 -18.48 -7.17 2.45
N TYR A 433 -19.48 -7.03 3.33
CA TYR A 433 -20.25 -5.78 3.45
C TYR A 433 -19.52 -4.75 4.32
N ASN A 434 -19.67 -3.46 4.03
CA ASN A 434 -19.36 -2.43 5.01
C ASN A 434 -20.47 -2.35 6.06
N GLN A 435 -20.15 -1.84 7.24
CA GLN A 435 -21.17 -1.58 8.25
C GLN A 435 -22.03 -0.41 7.78
N PHE A 436 -23.35 -0.62 7.73
CA PHE A 436 -24.34 0.40 7.39
C PHE A 436 -24.40 1.47 8.48
N LYS A 437 -24.47 2.74 8.06
CA LYS A 437 -24.55 3.89 8.95
C LYS A 437 -25.81 4.71 8.69
N ASP A 438 -26.27 5.43 9.69
CA ASP A 438 -27.38 6.37 9.51
C ASP A 438 -27.02 7.43 8.44
N GLY A 439 -27.94 7.69 7.53
CA GLY A 439 -27.74 8.56 6.38
C GLY A 439 -27.13 7.91 5.14
N ASP A 440 -26.75 6.63 5.19
CA ASP A 440 -26.40 5.86 3.98
C ASP A 440 -27.65 5.67 3.10
N LEU A 441 -27.46 5.75 1.78
CA LEU A 441 -28.52 5.58 0.75
C LEU A 441 -28.23 4.41 -0.19
N THR A 442 -27.11 3.70 0.01
CA THR A 442 -26.78 2.45 -0.68
C THR A 442 -26.13 1.45 0.29
N VAL A 443 -26.12 0.16 -0.05
CA VAL A 443 -25.28 -0.83 0.65
C VAL A 443 -23.92 -0.84 -0.01
N SER A 444 -22.84 -0.72 0.77
CA SER A 444 -21.48 -0.69 0.23
C SER A 444 -20.66 -1.92 0.61
N PHE A 445 -19.63 -2.20 -0.19
CA PHE A 445 -18.80 -3.40 -0.08
C PHE A 445 -17.38 -3.06 0.36
N ASN A 446 -16.74 -3.97 1.10
CA ASN A 446 -15.40 -3.78 1.61
C ASN A 446 -14.38 -3.82 0.45
N PRO A 447 -13.62 -2.74 0.18
CA PRO A 447 -12.67 -2.69 -0.93
C PRO A 447 -11.53 -3.71 -0.81
N ASN A 448 -11.30 -4.24 0.40
CA ASN A 448 -10.23 -5.19 0.68
C ASN A 448 -10.69 -6.66 0.60
N VAL A 449 -12.00 -6.90 0.41
CA VAL A 449 -12.56 -8.25 0.25
C VAL A 449 -13.02 -8.42 -1.20
N ARG A 450 -12.52 -9.45 -1.88
CA ARG A 450 -12.90 -9.74 -3.26
C ARG A 450 -14.25 -10.45 -3.30
N GLY A 451 -15.05 -10.18 -4.34
CA GLY A 451 -16.36 -10.80 -4.51
C GLY A 451 -16.32 -12.33 -4.55
N TYR A 452 -15.26 -12.93 -5.08
CA TYR A 452 -15.08 -14.38 -5.06
C TYR A 452 -14.81 -14.96 -3.66
N ASN A 453 -14.59 -14.12 -2.63
CA ASN A 453 -14.49 -14.50 -1.22
C ASN A 453 -15.79 -14.20 -0.44
N TYR A 454 -16.84 -13.76 -1.13
CA TYR A 454 -18.18 -13.73 -0.58
C TYR A 454 -18.93 -14.99 -1.03
N ASP A 455 -19.13 -15.86 -0.06
CA ASP A 455 -19.72 -17.17 -0.21
C ASP A 455 -21.17 -17.14 0.32
N MET A 456 -22.09 -17.68 -0.47
CA MET A 456 -23.52 -17.81 -0.16
C MET A 456 -23.82 -19.27 0.17
N PHE A 457 -24.54 -19.47 1.28
CA PHE A 457 -24.78 -20.79 1.86
C PHE A 457 -26.18 -21.28 1.51
N SER A 458 -26.31 -22.53 1.04
CA SER A 458 -27.58 -23.26 0.90
C SER A 458 -27.73 -24.33 2.00
N GLY A 459 -28.97 -24.72 2.30
CA GLY A 459 -29.30 -25.62 3.42
C GLY A 459 -29.37 -24.94 4.79
N ILE A 460 -29.13 -23.64 4.84
CA ILE A 460 -29.18 -22.78 6.03
C ILE A 460 -30.12 -21.62 5.74
N ASN A 461 -31.07 -21.31 6.61
CA ASN A 461 -31.77 -20.01 6.58
C ASN A 461 -31.04 -19.03 7.48
N TYR A 462 -30.69 -17.84 7.02
CA TYR A 462 -29.94 -16.85 7.80
C TYR A 462 -30.22 -15.41 7.37
N GLN A 463 -29.83 -14.44 8.18
CA GLN A 463 -29.90 -13.02 7.84
C GLN A 463 -28.53 -12.39 8.09
N ILE A 464 -28.16 -11.42 7.25
CA ILE A 464 -26.93 -10.65 7.39
C ILE A 464 -27.31 -9.25 7.87
N ASP A 465 -27.09 -8.96 9.14
CA ASP A 465 -27.35 -7.67 9.76
C ASP A 465 -26.16 -6.73 9.58
N ILE A 466 -26.21 -5.90 8.54
CA ILE A 466 -25.12 -4.99 8.20
C ILE A 466 -25.06 -3.74 9.11
N SER A 467 -26.01 -3.56 10.03
CA SER A 467 -25.87 -2.55 11.10
C SER A 467 -24.81 -2.93 12.13
N LYS A 468 -24.44 -4.20 12.20
CA LYS A 468 -23.47 -4.74 13.16
C LYS A 468 -22.04 -4.73 12.61
N PRO A 469 -21.03 -4.63 13.50
CA PRO A 469 -19.63 -4.78 13.10
C PRO A 469 -19.38 -6.18 12.49
N ALA A 470 -18.41 -6.26 11.58
CA ALA A 470 -17.97 -7.54 11.00
C ALA A 470 -17.57 -8.54 12.10
N GLY A 471 -17.93 -9.82 11.93
CA GLY A 471 -17.75 -10.84 12.97
C GLY A 471 -18.97 -11.01 13.90
N SER A 472 -20.05 -10.25 13.70
CA SER A 472 -21.29 -10.38 14.46
C SER A 472 -22.55 -10.08 13.62
N ARG A 473 -22.50 -10.33 12.31
CA ARG A 473 -23.56 -9.98 11.35
C ARG A 473 -24.53 -11.11 11.08
N ILE A 474 -24.13 -12.36 11.24
CA ILE A 474 -24.97 -13.52 10.96
C ILE A 474 -25.97 -13.68 12.11
N VAL A 475 -27.26 -13.52 11.81
CA VAL A 475 -28.34 -13.66 12.79
C VAL A 475 -29.40 -14.63 12.29
N ASN A 476 -30.14 -15.22 13.24
CA ASN A 476 -31.25 -16.14 12.98
C ASN A 476 -30.87 -17.34 12.07
N ALA A 477 -29.61 -17.78 12.12
CA ALA A 477 -29.11 -18.88 11.32
C ALA A 477 -29.70 -20.23 11.80
N THR A 478 -30.40 -20.93 10.92
CA THR A 478 -31.06 -22.21 11.21
C THR A 478 -30.82 -23.25 10.12
N ILE A 479 -30.67 -24.52 10.51
CA ILE A 479 -30.57 -25.68 9.63
C ILE A 479 -31.77 -26.58 9.93
N LYS A 480 -32.59 -26.88 8.92
CA LYS A 480 -33.85 -27.64 9.08
C LYS A 480 -34.75 -27.03 10.18
N GLY A 481 -34.78 -25.70 10.26
CA GLY A 481 -35.56 -24.93 11.24
C GLY A 481 -35.01 -24.88 12.66
N GLN A 482 -33.88 -25.54 12.94
CA GLN A 482 -33.23 -25.51 14.26
C GLN A 482 -32.03 -24.55 14.25
N PRO A 483 -31.78 -23.78 15.32
CA PRO A 483 -30.56 -22.98 15.45
C PRO A 483 -29.30 -23.83 15.25
N ILE A 484 -28.25 -23.24 14.66
CA ILE A 484 -26.97 -23.93 14.51
C ILE A 484 -26.38 -24.21 15.91
N ASP A 485 -26.15 -25.49 16.20
CA ASP A 485 -25.50 -25.98 17.43
C ASP A 485 -23.99 -25.95 17.24
N ASP A 486 -23.29 -25.22 18.10
CA ASP A 486 -21.84 -25.01 18.02
C ASP A 486 -21.03 -26.32 18.04
N ALA A 487 -21.50 -27.33 18.78
CA ALA A 487 -20.80 -28.61 18.96
C ALA A 487 -21.18 -29.65 17.90
N LYS A 488 -22.32 -29.46 17.22
CA LYS A 488 -22.77 -30.40 16.19
C LYS A 488 -21.87 -30.30 14.96
N VAL A 489 -21.58 -31.47 14.38
CA VAL A 489 -20.86 -31.59 13.09
C VAL A 489 -21.89 -31.67 11.97
N TYR A 490 -21.68 -30.88 10.92
CA TYR A 490 -22.50 -30.80 9.73
C TYR A 490 -21.69 -31.21 8.50
N LYS A 491 -22.35 -31.83 7.52
CA LYS A 491 -21.75 -32.16 6.23
C LYS A 491 -21.91 -31.01 5.26
N MET A 492 -20.80 -30.44 4.80
CA MET A 492 -20.77 -29.25 3.94
C MET A 492 -20.01 -29.51 2.65
N ALA A 493 -20.62 -29.16 1.51
CA ALA A 493 -19.98 -29.19 0.20
C ALA A 493 -19.33 -27.83 -0.12
N VAL A 494 -18.10 -27.87 -0.63
CA VAL A 494 -17.27 -26.72 -1.02
C VAL A 494 -16.49 -27.07 -2.27
N ASN A 495 -16.05 -26.09 -3.06
CA ASN A 495 -15.05 -26.39 -4.08
C ASN A 495 -13.64 -26.59 -3.47
N ASN A 496 -12.71 -27.16 -4.24
CA ASN A 496 -11.35 -27.44 -3.80
C ASN A 496 -10.54 -26.20 -3.38
N TYR A 497 -10.80 -25.03 -3.99
CA TYR A 497 -10.18 -23.77 -3.58
C TYR A 497 -10.63 -23.36 -2.17
N ARG A 498 -11.93 -23.44 -1.90
CA ARG A 498 -12.52 -23.05 -0.63
C ARG A 498 -12.19 -24.05 0.47
N PHE A 499 -12.05 -25.33 0.15
CA PHE A 499 -11.44 -26.33 1.04
C PHE A 499 -10.07 -25.86 1.58
N GLY A 500 -9.19 -25.36 0.71
CA GLY A 500 -7.91 -24.77 1.11
C GLY A 500 -8.08 -23.58 2.07
N THR A 501 -9.07 -22.71 1.83
CA THR A 501 -9.37 -21.58 2.73
C THR A 501 -9.78 -22.05 4.13
N LEU A 502 -10.59 -23.11 4.23
CA LEU A 502 -11.02 -23.66 5.51
C LEU A 502 -9.82 -24.21 6.31
N LEU A 503 -8.86 -24.85 5.64
CA LEU A 503 -7.60 -25.33 6.25
C LEU A 503 -6.73 -24.17 6.75
N THR A 504 -6.52 -23.14 5.92
CA THR A 504 -5.73 -21.96 6.31
C THR A 504 -6.29 -21.26 7.54
N ASN A 505 -7.61 -21.14 7.64
CA ASN A 505 -8.29 -20.55 8.79
C ASN A 505 -8.44 -21.51 9.98
N LYS A 506 -7.98 -22.77 9.85
CA LYS A 506 -8.05 -23.82 10.88
C LYS A 506 -9.47 -24.12 11.36
N TRP A 507 -10.43 -24.00 10.45
CA TRP A 507 -11.83 -24.37 10.71
C TRP A 507 -12.11 -25.85 10.49
N ILE A 508 -11.23 -26.53 9.76
CA ILE A 508 -11.21 -27.98 9.54
C ILE A 508 -9.75 -28.46 9.48
N THR A 509 -9.53 -29.77 9.50
CA THR A 509 -8.29 -30.43 9.10
C THR A 509 -8.47 -31.22 7.81
N ALA A 510 -7.38 -31.79 7.26
CA ALA A 510 -7.46 -32.56 6.03
C ALA A 510 -8.32 -33.84 6.19
N GLU A 511 -8.34 -34.40 7.40
CA GLU A 511 -9.09 -35.59 7.80
C GLU A 511 -10.61 -35.33 7.85
N ASP A 512 -11.05 -34.08 7.91
CA ASP A 512 -12.47 -33.74 7.87
C ASP A 512 -13.08 -33.92 6.46
N LYS A 513 -12.26 -34.04 5.41
CA LYS A 513 -12.70 -34.32 4.04
C LYS A 513 -13.31 -35.73 3.97
N TYR A 514 -14.57 -35.83 3.56
CA TYR A 514 -15.26 -37.11 3.35
C TYR A 514 -15.63 -37.38 1.89
N TYR A 515 -15.49 -36.38 1.01
CA TYR A 515 -15.77 -36.50 -0.42
C TYR A 515 -14.81 -35.65 -1.24
N ASP A 516 -14.40 -36.18 -2.37
CA ASP A 516 -13.61 -35.53 -3.42
C ASP A 516 -14.11 -36.05 -4.77
N SER A 517 -14.64 -35.17 -5.62
CA SER A 517 -15.15 -35.56 -6.93
C SER A 517 -14.03 -35.96 -7.89
N PHE A 518 -12.84 -35.40 -7.72
CA PHE A 518 -11.69 -35.70 -8.58
C PHE A 518 -11.20 -37.12 -8.33
N GLU A 519 -11.07 -37.52 -7.06
CA GLU A 519 -10.72 -38.90 -6.68
C GLU A 519 -11.73 -39.92 -7.25
N LYS A 520 -12.99 -39.52 -7.42
CA LYS A 520 -14.07 -40.42 -7.89
C LYS A 520 -14.26 -40.44 -9.39
N LEU A 521 -14.07 -39.31 -10.07
CA LEU A 521 -14.52 -39.09 -11.45
C LEU A 521 -13.41 -38.52 -12.35
N ALA A 522 -12.22 -38.28 -11.82
CA ALA A 522 -11.14 -37.57 -12.51
C ALA A 522 -11.67 -36.24 -13.10
N ASP A 523 -11.37 -35.95 -14.36
CA ASP A 523 -11.84 -34.73 -15.03
C ASP A 523 -13.37 -34.67 -15.20
N ALA A 524 -14.09 -35.78 -15.16
CA ALA A 524 -15.56 -35.72 -15.10
C ALA A 524 -16.10 -35.25 -13.73
N GLY A 525 -15.19 -35.04 -12.76
CA GLY A 525 -15.48 -34.53 -11.42
C GLY A 525 -15.39 -33.00 -11.29
N ARG A 526 -15.11 -32.26 -12.38
CA ARG A 526 -15.11 -30.79 -12.33
C ARG A 526 -16.53 -30.27 -12.10
N VAL A 527 -16.66 -29.16 -11.36
CA VAL A 527 -17.99 -28.61 -11.03
C VAL A 527 -18.79 -28.25 -12.29
N ARG A 528 -18.13 -27.80 -13.35
CA ARG A 528 -18.76 -27.55 -14.67
C ARG A 528 -19.41 -28.81 -15.26
N ASP A 529 -18.67 -29.92 -15.29
CA ASP A 529 -19.20 -31.20 -15.77
C ASP A 529 -20.31 -31.75 -14.86
N LEU A 530 -20.18 -31.54 -13.55
CA LEU A 530 -21.24 -31.87 -12.59
C LEU A 530 -22.51 -31.04 -12.84
N ILE A 531 -22.41 -29.75 -13.19
CA ILE A 531 -23.57 -28.94 -13.58
C ILE A 531 -24.24 -29.53 -14.83
N ILE A 532 -23.46 -29.83 -15.88
CA ILE A 532 -23.98 -30.44 -17.12
C ILE A 532 -24.70 -31.75 -16.81
N LYS A 533 -24.03 -32.63 -16.05
CA LYS A 533 -24.56 -33.93 -15.66
C LYS A 533 -25.83 -33.80 -14.82
N TYR A 534 -25.88 -32.86 -13.88
CA TYR A 534 -27.07 -32.60 -13.10
C TYR A 534 -28.24 -32.15 -13.97
N VAL A 535 -28.00 -31.26 -14.94
CA VAL A 535 -29.05 -30.85 -15.87
C VAL A 535 -29.54 -32.02 -16.71
N GLN A 536 -28.65 -32.83 -17.27
CA GLN A 536 -29.01 -33.95 -18.15
C GLN A 536 -29.68 -35.09 -17.38
N ASP A 537 -29.04 -35.57 -16.32
CA ASP A 537 -29.41 -36.81 -15.63
C ASP A 537 -30.45 -36.59 -14.51
N VAL A 538 -30.48 -35.40 -13.90
CA VAL A 538 -31.35 -35.11 -12.74
C VAL A 538 -32.51 -34.20 -13.11
N LYS A 539 -32.28 -33.18 -13.94
CA LYS A 539 -33.31 -32.23 -14.38
C LYS A 539 -33.91 -32.56 -15.75
N ASN A 540 -33.57 -33.72 -16.34
CA ASN A 540 -34.08 -34.21 -17.62
C ASN A 540 -33.86 -33.19 -18.78
N GLY A 541 -32.73 -32.51 -18.77
CA GLY A 541 -32.32 -31.56 -19.80
C GLY A 541 -33.01 -30.19 -19.75
N LYS A 542 -33.83 -29.90 -18.74
CA LYS A 542 -34.53 -28.59 -18.62
C LYS A 542 -34.32 -27.98 -17.25
N ILE A 543 -33.91 -26.72 -17.21
CA ILE A 543 -33.77 -25.94 -15.97
C ILE A 543 -34.64 -24.69 -15.99
N SER A 544 -35.23 -24.40 -14.83
CA SER A 544 -36.05 -23.22 -14.58
C SER A 544 -35.48 -22.50 -13.36
N PRO A 545 -35.58 -21.16 -13.31
CA PRO A 545 -35.13 -20.42 -12.15
C PRO A 545 -35.94 -20.79 -10.91
N SER A 546 -35.24 -21.01 -9.80
CA SER A 546 -35.81 -21.25 -8.47
C SER A 546 -34.94 -20.50 -7.47
N VAL A 547 -35.56 -19.77 -6.55
CA VAL A 547 -34.88 -19.03 -5.48
C VAL A 547 -35.46 -19.51 -4.15
N ASP A 548 -34.65 -20.07 -3.27
CA ASP A 548 -35.13 -20.59 -1.99
C ASP A 548 -35.35 -19.49 -0.93
N ASN A 549 -34.81 -18.29 -1.15
CA ASN A 549 -34.90 -17.12 -0.28
C ASN A 549 -34.40 -17.42 1.15
N ASN A 550 -33.42 -18.30 1.27
CA ASN A 550 -32.87 -18.72 2.55
C ASN A 550 -32.05 -17.61 3.22
N TRP A 551 -31.61 -16.59 2.49
CA TRP A 551 -30.87 -15.46 3.05
C TRP A 551 -31.40 -14.09 2.61
N LYS A 552 -31.14 -13.09 3.46
CA LYS A 552 -31.37 -11.67 3.13
C LYS A 552 -30.50 -10.73 3.96
N LEU A 553 -30.24 -9.55 3.39
CA LEU A 553 -29.67 -8.43 4.13
C LEU A 553 -30.75 -7.76 5.00
N ILE A 554 -30.37 -7.40 6.23
CA ILE A 554 -31.15 -6.58 7.15
C ILE A 554 -30.24 -5.53 7.81
N GLY A 555 -30.79 -4.67 8.66
CA GLY A 555 -29.98 -3.66 9.37
C GLY A 555 -29.63 -2.44 8.53
N TYR A 556 -30.38 -2.21 7.46
CA TYR A 556 -30.33 -0.97 6.68
C TYR A 556 -31.75 -0.39 6.54
N SER A 557 -31.82 0.93 6.50
CA SER A 557 -33.05 1.68 6.23
C SER A 557 -32.66 2.94 5.49
N PHE A 558 -33.27 3.16 4.32
CA PHE A 558 -33.04 4.36 3.53
C PHE A 558 -34.13 5.38 3.80
N ASP A 559 -33.76 6.66 3.87
CA ASP A 559 -34.72 7.74 3.70
C ASP A 559 -35.28 7.67 2.27
N ALA A 560 -36.59 7.49 2.13
CA ALA A 560 -37.22 7.18 0.85
C ALA A 560 -37.07 8.32 -0.18
N ASP A 561 -37.19 9.57 0.27
CA ASP A 561 -37.12 10.74 -0.59
C ASP A 561 -35.67 10.96 -1.06
N LEU A 562 -34.71 10.88 -0.13
CA LEU A 562 -33.30 10.99 -0.47
C LEU A 562 -32.80 9.82 -1.32
N LYS A 563 -33.31 8.60 -1.09
CA LYS A 563 -33.00 7.42 -1.91
C LYS A 563 -33.46 7.60 -3.34
N ALA A 564 -34.66 8.14 -3.54
CA ALA A 564 -35.19 8.40 -4.88
C ALA A 564 -34.31 9.40 -5.64
N ILE A 565 -33.84 10.45 -4.97
CA ILE A 565 -32.88 11.42 -5.54
C ILE A 565 -31.56 10.73 -5.88
N ALA A 566 -30.97 9.99 -4.94
CA ALA A 566 -29.71 9.28 -5.16
C ALA A 566 -29.80 8.33 -6.35
N ASP A 567 -30.86 7.51 -6.44
CA ASP A 567 -31.05 6.56 -7.55
C ASP A 567 -31.18 7.26 -8.90
N ALA A 568 -31.94 8.36 -8.97
CA ALA A 568 -32.09 9.13 -10.20
C ALA A 568 -30.74 9.69 -10.67
N LYS A 569 -29.90 10.17 -9.73
CA LYS A 569 -28.60 10.78 -9.99
C LYS A 569 -27.50 9.77 -10.30
N ILE A 570 -27.59 8.58 -9.71
CA ILE A 570 -26.75 7.44 -10.10
C ILE A 570 -27.10 6.99 -11.52
N LYS A 571 -28.40 6.86 -11.84
CA LYS A 571 -28.86 6.48 -13.18
C LYS A 571 -28.48 7.49 -14.27
N SER A 572 -28.48 8.78 -13.97
CA SER A 572 -28.05 9.83 -14.92
C SER A 572 -26.53 9.92 -15.06
N GLY A 573 -25.76 9.30 -14.16
CA GLY A 573 -24.30 9.40 -14.10
C GLY A 573 -23.77 10.67 -13.42
N GLU A 574 -24.65 11.50 -12.85
CA GLU A 574 -24.28 12.68 -12.05
C GLU A 574 -23.58 12.27 -10.74
N ILE A 575 -24.01 11.15 -10.14
CA ILE A 575 -23.28 10.48 -9.05
C ILE A 575 -22.63 9.23 -9.60
N LYS A 576 -21.30 9.16 -9.48
CA LYS A 576 -20.54 7.96 -9.82
C LYS A 576 -20.41 7.06 -8.60
N ILE A 577 -20.70 5.78 -8.79
CA ILE A 577 -20.49 4.77 -7.76
C ILE A 577 -18.98 4.55 -7.57
N PRO A 578 -18.47 4.67 -6.34
CA PRO A 578 -17.05 4.46 -6.07
C PRO A 578 -16.68 2.99 -6.24
N THR A 579 -15.54 2.70 -6.86
CA THR A 579 -15.00 1.35 -7.02
C THR A 579 -13.72 1.18 -6.20
N SER A 580 -13.32 -0.07 -5.94
CA SER A 580 -11.98 -0.35 -5.41
C SER A 580 -10.90 0.24 -6.32
N PHE A 581 -9.69 0.42 -5.78
CA PHE A 581 -8.56 1.00 -6.51
C PHE A 581 -8.28 0.32 -7.86
N ASP A 582 -8.50 -0.99 -7.95
CA ASP A 582 -8.34 -1.78 -9.17
C ASP A 582 -9.63 -1.93 -10.01
N GLY A 583 -10.72 -1.27 -9.62
CA GLY A 583 -12.00 -1.27 -10.32
C GLY A 583 -12.82 -2.56 -10.19
N ARG A 584 -12.34 -3.58 -9.46
CA ARG A 584 -12.95 -4.91 -9.42
C ARG A 584 -14.13 -5.04 -8.46
N THR A 585 -14.16 -4.25 -7.40
CA THR A 585 -15.26 -4.20 -6.44
C THR A 585 -16.04 -2.91 -6.67
N PRO A 586 -17.30 -2.97 -7.12
CA PRO A 586 -18.14 -1.78 -7.22
C PRO A 586 -18.61 -1.31 -5.83
N ASN A 587 -19.24 -0.14 -5.77
CA ASN A 587 -19.81 0.51 -4.58
C ASN A 587 -19.06 0.31 -3.26
N VAL A 588 -17.77 0.66 -3.23
CA VAL A 588 -16.92 0.43 -2.04
C VAL A 588 -17.16 1.39 -0.88
N LYS A 589 -17.94 2.44 -1.12
CA LYS A 589 -18.37 3.44 -0.14
C LYS A 589 -19.83 3.79 -0.46
N SER A 590 -20.66 3.91 0.57
CA SER A 590 -22.07 4.25 0.36
C SER A 590 -22.20 5.67 -0.20
N VAL A 591 -23.15 5.87 -1.11
CA VAL A 591 -23.71 7.20 -1.36
C VAL A 591 -24.56 7.57 -0.15
N THR A 592 -24.32 8.76 0.41
CA THR A 592 -24.96 9.23 1.64
C THR A 592 -25.82 10.47 1.40
N LYS A 593 -26.68 10.82 2.37
CA LYS A 593 -27.39 12.11 2.37
C LYS A 593 -26.44 13.31 2.30
N TYR A 594 -25.25 13.20 2.90
CA TYR A 594 -24.24 14.27 2.86
C TYR A 594 -23.69 14.48 1.46
N ASP A 595 -23.53 13.42 0.66
CA ASP A 595 -23.11 13.55 -0.74
C ASP A 595 -24.16 14.33 -1.55
N LEU A 596 -25.45 14.08 -1.30
CA LEU A 596 -26.53 14.85 -1.92
C LEU A 596 -26.52 16.33 -1.49
N TYR A 597 -26.28 16.61 -0.21
CA TYR A 597 -26.18 17.99 0.30
C TYR A 597 -24.95 18.74 -0.24
N LYS A 598 -23.81 18.06 -0.38
CA LYS A 598 -22.57 18.59 -0.97
C LYS A 598 -22.75 18.97 -2.43
N LEU A 599 -23.51 18.16 -3.17
CA LEU A 599 -23.82 18.41 -4.57
C LEU A 599 -25.01 19.37 -4.78
N GLY A 600 -25.64 19.86 -3.70
CA GLY A 600 -26.81 20.74 -3.78
C GLY A 600 -28.03 20.07 -4.42
N MET A 601 -28.15 18.74 -4.30
CA MET A 601 -29.21 17.94 -4.92
C MET A 601 -30.49 17.88 -4.09
N VAL A 602 -30.47 18.39 -2.86
CA VAL A 602 -31.63 18.47 -1.98
C VAL A 602 -32.05 19.92 -1.80
N GLU A 603 -33.29 20.24 -2.18
CA GLU A 603 -33.81 21.60 -2.08
C GLU A 603 -33.79 22.10 -0.62
N GLY A 604 -33.36 23.35 -0.43
CA GLY A 604 -33.30 23.97 0.90
C GLY A 604 -32.13 23.53 1.78
N LYS A 605 -31.35 22.50 1.40
CA LYS A 605 -30.17 22.04 2.16
C LYS A 605 -28.89 22.13 1.33
N LYS A 606 -27.81 22.57 1.97
CA LYS A 606 -26.46 22.63 1.38
C LYS A 606 -25.42 22.24 2.42
N ALA A 607 -24.27 21.73 2.00
CA ALA A 607 -23.18 21.37 2.92
C ALA A 607 -21.96 22.28 2.76
N ILE A 608 -21.33 22.61 3.88
CA ILE A 608 -19.97 23.15 3.96
C ILE A 608 -19.07 22.05 4.50
N SER A 609 -18.02 21.71 3.77
CA SER A 609 -17.05 20.69 4.16
C SER A 609 -15.77 21.36 4.64
N LEU A 610 -15.49 21.24 5.94
CA LEU A 610 -14.25 21.69 6.55
C LEU A 610 -13.27 20.51 6.57
N LEU A 611 -12.22 20.60 5.78
CA LEU A 611 -11.20 19.56 5.65
C LEU A 611 -9.90 20.04 6.27
N SER A 612 -9.25 19.21 7.08
CA SER A 612 -8.03 19.64 7.78
C SER A 612 -6.93 18.60 7.85
N VAL A 613 -5.70 19.06 7.74
CA VAL A 613 -4.50 18.37 8.21
C VAL A 613 -3.84 19.18 9.32
N ASN A 614 -3.02 18.52 10.13
CA ASN A 614 -2.28 19.10 11.23
C ASN A 614 -0.99 18.28 11.42
N ASP A 615 0.01 18.88 12.04
CA ASP A 615 1.25 18.19 12.45
C ASP A 615 1.89 17.44 11.26
N PHE A 616 1.93 18.06 10.07
CA PHE A 616 2.45 17.42 8.85
C PHE A 616 3.96 17.18 8.93
N HIS A 617 4.67 18.02 9.69
CA HIS A 617 6.11 17.89 9.98
C HIS A 617 6.99 17.65 8.76
N GLY A 618 6.63 18.26 7.63
CA GLY A 618 7.37 18.12 6.38
C GLY A 618 7.36 16.71 5.79
N SER A 619 6.36 15.87 6.09
CA SER A 619 6.24 14.47 5.62
C SER A 619 5.94 14.37 4.12
N LEU A 620 6.81 14.95 3.29
CA LEU A 620 6.65 15.11 1.84
C LEU A 620 6.76 13.76 1.11
N ALA A 621 7.75 12.94 1.45
CA ALA A 621 7.91 11.60 0.90
C ALA A 621 6.92 10.61 1.53
N GLY A 622 6.28 9.78 0.70
CA GLY A 622 5.40 8.71 1.15
C GLY A 622 6.18 7.43 1.48
N ASP A 623 5.68 6.66 2.44
CA ASP A 623 6.17 5.34 2.82
C ASP A 623 5.00 4.42 3.26
N ALA A 624 5.29 3.28 3.88
CA ALA A 624 4.26 2.35 4.37
C ALA A 624 3.38 2.90 5.51
N LYS A 625 3.80 3.99 6.17
CA LYS A 625 3.13 4.62 7.32
C LYS A 625 2.62 6.03 7.00
N ASN A 626 3.20 6.73 6.03
CA ASN A 626 2.89 8.11 5.68
C ASN A 626 2.49 8.22 4.21
N ALA A 627 1.44 8.96 3.89
CA ALA A 627 0.93 9.02 2.51
C ALA A 627 1.87 9.78 1.55
N GLY A 628 2.58 10.80 2.05
CA GLY A 628 3.35 11.73 1.24
C GLY A 628 2.47 12.79 0.57
N VAL A 629 3.10 13.89 0.16
CA VAL A 629 2.41 15.11 -0.27
C VAL A 629 1.66 14.94 -1.59
N SER A 630 2.17 14.14 -2.53
CA SER A 630 1.54 13.92 -3.83
C SER A 630 0.22 13.16 -3.73
N LYS A 631 0.12 12.17 -2.82
CA LYS A 631 -1.14 11.46 -2.57
C LYS A 631 -2.13 12.34 -1.82
N LEU A 632 -1.63 13.10 -0.84
CA LEU A 632 -2.45 14.05 -0.08
C LEU A 632 -3.06 15.12 -0.99
N ALA A 633 -2.31 15.61 -1.98
CA ALA A 633 -2.83 16.54 -2.97
C ALA A 633 -3.99 15.95 -3.79
N SER A 634 -3.81 14.75 -4.38
CA SER A 634 -4.90 14.05 -5.09
C SER A 634 -6.13 13.84 -4.22
N TYR A 635 -5.93 13.50 -2.94
CA TYR A 635 -7.00 13.31 -1.98
C TYR A 635 -7.83 14.59 -1.82
N PHE A 636 -7.19 15.72 -1.50
CA PHE A 636 -7.89 16.99 -1.33
C PHE A 636 -8.58 17.48 -2.61
N LEU A 637 -7.97 17.26 -3.78
CA LEU A 637 -8.58 17.60 -5.06
C LEU A 637 -9.83 16.75 -5.35
N ALA A 638 -9.83 15.48 -4.95
CA ALA A 638 -10.99 14.61 -5.04
C ALA A 638 -12.13 15.09 -4.12
N GLU A 639 -11.82 15.45 -2.88
CA GLU A 639 -12.80 16.00 -1.93
C GLU A 639 -13.35 17.36 -2.39
N LYS A 640 -12.50 18.23 -2.93
CA LYS A 640 -12.93 19.49 -3.55
C LYS A 640 -13.86 19.24 -4.73
N LYS A 641 -13.62 18.19 -5.53
CA LYS A 641 -14.52 17.81 -6.62
C LYS A 641 -15.86 17.25 -6.11
N ALA A 642 -15.87 16.58 -4.96
CA ALA A 642 -17.09 16.05 -4.34
C ALA A 642 -17.99 17.15 -3.76
N ASN A 643 -17.43 18.29 -3.34
CA ASN A 643 -18.16 19.48 -2.90
C ASN A 643 -17.56 20.78 -3.49
N PRO A 644 -17.73 21.03 -4.80
CA PRO A 644 -16.99 22.06 -5.54
C PRO A 644 -17.20 23.49 -5.01
N ASN A 645 -18.37 23.76 -4.45
CA ASN A 645 -18.75 25.11 -4.01
C ASN A 645 -18.74 25.27 -2.47
N GLY A 646 -18.60 24.16 -1.72
CA GLY A 646 -18.74 24.12 -0.27
C GLY A 646 -17.49 23.69 0.49
N THR A 647 -16.40 23.30 -0.18
CA THR A 647 -15.17 22.84 0.48
C THR A 647 -14.29 24.01 0.96
N VAL A 648 -13.80 23.88 2.19
CA VAL A 648 -12.79 24.74 2.84
C VAL A 648 -11.65 23.83 3.32
N ILE A 649 -10.43 24.05 2.83
CA ILE A 649 -9.24 23.27 3.20
C ILE A 649 -8.39 24.09 4.16
N LEU A 650 -8.07 23.53 5.32
CA LEU A 650 -7.43 24.23 6.43
C LEU A 650 -6.25 23.42 6.98
N SER A 651 -5.29 24.11 7.61
CA SER A 651 -4.25 23.46 8.41
C SER A 651 -4.32 23.91 9.85
N ALA A 652 -4.27 22.96 10.79
CA ALA A 652 -4.23 23.28 12.21
C ALA A 652 -2.82 23.62 12.72
N GLY A 653 -1.79 23.73 11.86
CA GLY A 653 -0.41 24.12 12.23
C GLY A 653 0.59 22.95 12.32
N ASP A 654 1.84 23.28 12.66
CA ASP A 654 3.02 22.40 12.66
C ASP A 654 3.25 21.66 11.34
N MET A 655 3.27 22.44 10.26
CA MET A 655 3.36 21.89 8.90
C MET A 655 4.80 21.62 8.46
N PHE A 656 5.76 22.43 8.91
CA PHE A 656 7.06 22.55 8.23
C PHE A 656 8.16 21.65 8.80
N GLN A 657 8.39 21.67 10.10
CA GLN A 657 9.60 21.09 10.70
C GLN A 657 9.49 19.57 10.91
N GLY A 658 10.46 18.78 10.45
CA GLY A 658 10.58 17.37 10.85
C GLY A 658 11.42 16.48 9.92
N SER A 659 11.11 16.49 8.62
CA SER A 659 11.86 15.69 7.64
C SER A 659 13.10 16.41 7.11
N ALA A 660 14.10 15.66 6.64
CA ALA A 660 15.24 16.25 5.93
C ALA A 660 14.80 17.05 4.68
N ASP A 661 13.76 16.58 3.99
CA ASP A 661 13.26 17.17 2.74
C ASP A 661 12.67 18.56 2.96
N SER A 662 12.06 18.78 4.12
CA SER A 662 11.53 20.08 4.50
C SER A 662 12.60 20.95 5.17
N ASN A 663 13.39 20.39 6.09
CA ASN A 663 14.35 21.16 6.88
C ASN A 663 15.46 21.77 6.03
N LEU A 664 16.00 21.04 5.05
CA LEU A 664 17.04 21.56 4.16
C LEU A 664 16.56 22.73 3.26
N LEU A 665 15.24 22.88 3.11
CA LEU A 665 14.61 23.90 2.27
C LEU A 665 13.71 24.85 3.08
N TYR A 666 13.81 24.81 4.41
CA TYR A 666 13.03 25.62 5.35
C TYR A 666 11.53 25.65 5.03
N GLY A 667 10.92 24.47 4.78
CA GLY A 667 9.47 24.34 4.61
C GLY A 667 8.90 24.76 3.26
N MET A 668 9.71 25.31 2.34
CA MET A 668 9.23 25.78 1.03
C MET A 668 8.48 24.72 0.20
N PRO A 669 8.92 23.44 0.12
CA PRO A 669 8.16 22.43 -0.62
C PRO A 669 6.79 22.13 0.01
N VAL A 670 6.69 22.20 1.34
CA VAL A 670 5.41 22.02 2.05
C VAL A 670 4.47 23.18 1.70
N LEU A 671 4.97 24.42 1.77
CA LEU A 671 4.20 25.61 1.40
C LEU A 671 3.73 25.55 -0.06
N ALA A 672 4.61 25.16 -0.98
CA ALA A 672 4.27 25.00 -2.39
C ALA A 672 3.12 24.01 -2.60
N ALA A 673 3.13 22.87 -1.90
CA ALA A 673 2.01 21.93 -1.94
C ALA A 673 0.72 22.51 -1.36
N MET A 674 0.79 23.25 -0.26
CA MET A 674 -0.40 23.88 0.33
C MET A 674 -1.03 24.91 -0.62
N ASN A 675 -0.22 25.70 -1.32
CA ASN A 675 -0.69 26.61 -2.37
C ASN A 675 -1.32 25.81 -3.53
N ASP A 676 -0.66 24.76 -4.01
CA ASP A 676 -1.16 23.90 -5.11
C ASP A 676 -2.49 23.20 -4.78
N ILE A 677 -2.68 22.82 -3.52
CA ILE A 677 -3.93 22.20 -3.02
C ILE A 677 -5.03 23.27 -2.86
N GLY A 678 -4.65 24.50 -2.57
CA GLY A 678 -5.56 25.62 -2.32
C GLY A 678 -6.09 25.62 -0.88
N PHE A 679 -5.20 25.63 0.09
CA PHE A 679 -5.54 25.90 1.49
C PHE A 679 -6.09 27.32 1.64
N GLU A 680 -7.08 27.51 2.52
CA GLU A 680 -7.71 28.80 2.80
C GLU A 680 -7.08 29.52 3.99
N ALA A 681 -6.54 28.76 4.95
CA ALA A 681 -5.85 29.28 6.12
C ALA A 681 -5.05 28.18 6.82
N MET A 682 -4.09 28.61 7.63
CA MET A 682 -3.33 27.75 8.55
C MET A 682 -3.27 28.39 9.93
N SER A 683 -3.53 27.65 11.01
CA SER A 683 -3.19 28.13 12.36
C SER A 683 -1.69 28.06 12.57
N VAL A 684 -1.12 29.03 13.29
CA VAL A 684 0.29 28.98 13.70
C VAL A 684 0.45 27.97 14.84
N GLY A 685 1.30 26.95 14.64
CA GLY A 685 1.75 26.02 15.66
C GLY A 685 3.10 26.41 16.27
N ASN A 686 3.58 25.61 17.22
CA ASN A 686 4.85 25.91 17.91
C ASN A 686 6.07 25.72 17.00
N HIS A 687 6.03 24.76 16.07
CA HIS A 687 7.17 24.43 15.22
C HIS A 687 7.35 25.40 14.04
N GLU A 688 6.38 26.27 13.78
CA GLU A 688 6.53 27.39 12.83
C GLU A 688 7.62 28.40 13.28
N PHE A 689 7.95 28.44 14.58
CA PHE A 689 8.95 29.36 15.14
C PHE A 689 10.39 28.81 15.12
N ASP A 690 10.60 27.53 14.80
CA ASP A 690 11.87 26.84 15.08
C ASP A 690 13.08 27.37 14.31
N TRP A 691 12.86 27.91 13.11
CA TRP A 691 13.93 28.50 12.29
C TRP A 691 14.08 30.01 12.49
N GLY A 692 13.36 30.60 13.45
CA GLY A 692 13.37 32.03 13.72
C GLY A 692 12.37 32.82 12.87
N LEU A 693 12.20 34.09 13.25
CA LEU A 693 11.16 34.96 12.70
C LEU A 693 11.40 35.38 11.24
N ASP A 694 12.66 35.42 10.78
CA ASP A 694 12.96 35.75 9.39
C ASP A 694 12.43 34.66 8.44
N LYS A 695 12.60 33.38 8.80
CA LYS A 695 12.07 32.27 8.00
C LYS A 695 10.56 32.18 8.07
N LEU A 696 9.98 32.37 9.27
CA LEU A 696 8.53 32.41 9.42
C LEU A 696 7.90 33.52 8.56
N GLN A 697 8.47 34.73 8.58
CA GLN A 697 7.99 35.84 7.76
C GLN A 697 8.12 35.54 6.26
N ILE A 698 9.22 34.93 5.81
CA ILE A 698 9.38 34.53 4.41
C ILE A 698 8.31 33.51 3.98
N LEU A 699 7.96 32.57 4.87
CA LEU A 699 6.91 31.58 4.60
C LEU A 699 5.53 32.23 4.55
N SER A 700 5.20 33.11 5.51
CA SER A 700 3.91 33.82 5.51
C SER A 700 3.76 34.74 4.30
N ASP A 701 4.83 35.44 3.89
CA ASP A 701 4.81 36.34 2.73
C ASP A 701 4.63 35.60 1.39
N LYS A 702 4.97 34.31 1.34
CA LYS A 702 4.86 33.46 0.14
C LYS A 702 3.61 32.58 0.13
N ALA A 703 2.90 32.50 1.25
CA ALA A 703 1.67 31.74 1.33
C ALA A 703 0.57 32.46 0.52
N GLU A 704 -0.22 31.70 -0.24
CA GLU A 704 -1.41 32.22 -0.92
C GLU A 704 -2.62 32.30 0.02
N PHE A 705 -2.41 31.95 1.28
CA PHE A 705 -3.39 31.95 2.36
C PHE A 705 -2.76 32.53 3.63
N PRO A 706 -3.55 33.16 4.52
CA PRO A 706 -3.03 33.73 5.75
C PRO A 706 -2.74 32.67 6.81
N PHE A 707 -1.71 32.96 7.60
CA PHE A 707 -1.49 32.27 8.86
C PHE A 707 -2.35 32.95 9.93
N LEU A 708 -2.98 32.19 10.82
CA LEU A 708 -3.93 32.71 11.80
C LEU A 708 -3.45 32.45 13.23
N ALA A 709 -3.42 33.49 14.05
CA ALA A 709 -3.02 33.42 15.46
C ALA A 709 -3.60 34.60 16.27
N ALA A 710 -4.90 34.54 16.59
CA ALA A 710 -5.60 35.63 17.27
C ALA A 710 -5.07 35.93 18.69
N ASN A 711 -4.49 34.93 19.34
CA ASN A 711 -4.00 35.03 20.71
C ASN A 711 -2.49 35.34 20.79
N ILE A 712 -1.80 35.56 19.68
CA ILE A 712 -0.42 36.07 19.68
C ILE A 712 -0.47 37.59 19.45
N VAL A 713 0.16 38.35 20.34
CA VAL A 713 0.29 39.81 20.21
C VAL A 713 1.72 40.27 20.47
N LEU A 714 2.12 41.40 19.91
CA LEU A 714 3.38 42.06 20.27
C LEU A 714 3.36 42.39 21.77
N LYS A 715 4.47 42.09 22.43
CA LYS A 715 4.62 42.17 23.89
C LYS A 715 4.16 43.52 24.46
N GLY A 716 3.26 43.47 25.42
CA GLY A 716 2.67 44.65 26.07
C GLY A 716 1.64 45.40 25.22
N THR A 717 1.12 44.81 24.13
CA THR A 717 0.14 45.45 23.23
C THR A 717 -1.03 44.53 22.87
N ASP A 718 -1.98 45.02 22.05
CA ASP A 718 -3.07 44.23 21.44
C ASP A 718 -2.87 43.97 19.92
N ILE A 719 -1.69 44.31 19.41
CA ILE A 719 -1.32 44.27 17.99
C ILE A 719 -0.89 42.84 17.62
N THR A 720 -1.50 42.26 16.60
CA THR A 720 -1.09 40.95 16.06
C THR A 720 0.17 41.11 15.20
N PRO A 721 1.14 40.18 15.26
CA PRO A 721 2.35 40.22 14.43
C PRO A 721 2.06 40.16 12.93
N ASP A 722 2.95 40.74 12.12
CA ASP A 722 2.76 40.87 10.66
C ASP A 722 2.68 39.53 9.90
N PHE A 723 3.24 38.45 10.45
CA PHE A 723 3.16 37.12 9.84
C PHE A 723 1.78 36.45 10.01
N ALA A 724 0.86 37.01 10.80
CA ALA A 724 -0.41 36.38 11.13
C ALA A 724 -1.60 37.35 11.18
N GLU A 725 -2.80 36.80 10.92
CA GLU A 725 -4.08 37.49 11.12
C GLU A 725 -4.85 36.89 12.30
N LYS A 726 -5.86 37.61 12.81
CA LYS A 726 -6.73 37.09 13.88
C LYS A 726 -7.77 36.11 13.33
N TYR A 727 -8.36 36.45 12.20
CA TYR A 727 -9.39 35.68 11.54
C TYR A 727 -9.51 36.06 10.07
N ILE A 728 -10.12 35.19 9.27
CA ILE A 728 -10.60 35.51 7.92
C ILE A 728 -12.08 35.23 7.78
N ILE A 729 -12.67 35.74 6.69
CA ILE A 729 -14.02 35.36 6.25
C ILE A 729 -13.91 34.82 4.83
N VAL A 730 -14.32 33.57 4.63
CA VAL A 730 -14.38 32.93 3.29
C VAL A 730 -15.82 32.70 2.88
N ASN A 731 -16.16 32.96 1.61
CA ASN A 731 -17.51 32.70 1.11
C ASN A 731 -17.59 31.34 0.41
N ARG A 732 -18.46 30.44 0.88
CA ARG A 732 -18.72 29.13 0.26
C ARG A 732 -20.22 28.86 0.23
N ASN A 733 -20.73 28.38 -0.90
CA ASN A 733 -22.17 28.21 -1.12
C ASN A 733 -23.03 29.43 -0.68
N GLY A 734 -22.51 30.65 -0.91
CA GLY A 734 -23.18 31.89 -0.52
C GLY A 734 -23.22 32.17 0.99
N LEU A 735 -22.48 31.42 1.81
CA LEU A 735 -22.31 31.65 3.26
C LEU A 735 -20.93 32.23 3.54
N ASN A 736 -20.88 33.22 4.42
CA ASN A 736 -19.64 33.77 4.95
C ASN A 736 -19.21 32.99 6.20
N ILE A 737 -18.07 32.33 6.12
CA ILE A 737 -17.51 31.49 7.17
C ILE A 737 -16.38 32.27 7.83
N GLY A 738 -16.60 32.72 9.07
CA GLY A 738 -15.56 33.37 9.88
C GLY A 738 -14.65 32.33 10.53
N ILE A 739 -13.35 32.36 10.26
CA ILE A 739 -12.38 31.39 10.76
C ILE A 739 -11.41 32.10 11.69
N ILE A 740 -11.46 31.80 13.00
CA ILE A 740 -10.59 32.39 14.03
C ILE A 740 -9.41 31.46 14.29
N GLY A 741 -8.18 31.99 14.20
CA GLY A 741 -6.95 31.21 14.47
C GLY A 741 -6.48 31.25 15.91
N LEU A 742 -5.88 30.17 16.43
CA LEU A 742 -5.28 30.16 17.78
C LEU A 742 -3.99 29.32 17.82
N ALA A 743 -2.92 29.86 18.39
CA ALA A 743 -1.72 29.10 18.73
C ALA A 743 -1.79 28.57 20.17
N THR A 744 -1.17 27.41 20.46
CA THR A 744 -1.10 26.93 21.84
C THR A 744 -0.18 27.82 22.70
N PRO A 745 -0.60 28.22 23.92
CA PRO A 745 0.29 28.84 24.91
C PRO A 745 1.49 27.96 25.27
N GLU A 746 1.44 26.64 25.03
CA GLU A 746 2.59 25.75 25.24
C GLU A 746 3.81 26.14 24.39
N THR A 747 3.63 26.90 23.30
CA THR A 747 4.71 27.45 22.47
C THR A 747 5.79 28.14 23.31
N LEU A 748 5.42 28.79 24.42
CA LEU A 748 6.34 29.41 25.40
C LEU A 748 7.41 28.45 25.94
N THR A 749 7.16 27.15 25.86
CA THR A 749 8.03 26.08 26.37
C THR A 749 8.43 25.04 25.31
N LYS A 750 7.88 25.13 24.09
CA LYS A 750 8.06 24.16 22.99
C LYS A 750 8.97 24.63 21.86
N THR A 751 9.30 25.91 21.80
CA THR A 751 10.32 26.46 20.90
C THR A 751 11.37 27.28 21.66
N LYS A 752 12.41 27.78 20.98
CA LYS A 752 13.45 28.60 21.61
C LYS A 752 12.85 29.91 22.14
N ALA A 753 13.16 30.26 23.39
CA ALA A 753 12.62 31.45 24.05
C ALA A 753 12.96 32.76 23.31
N GLU A 754 14.09 32.81 22.59
CA GLU A 754 14.48 33.95 21.77
C GLU A 754 13.56 34.18 20.55
N ASN A 755 13.04 33.10 19.94
CA ASN A 755 12.19 33.16 18.76
C ASN A 755 10.81 33.77 19.05
N ILE A 756 10.42 33.79 20.33
CA ILE A 756 9.11 34.27 20.79
C ILE A 756 9.20 35.41 21.80
N ALA A 757 10.40 35.92 22.09
CA ALA A 757 10.60 36.90 23.17
C ALA A 757 9.83 38.22 22.97
N ALA A 758 9.46 38.51 21.72
CA ALA A 758 8.74 39.70 21.29
C ALA A 758 7.21 39.60 21.43
N PHE A 759 6.67 38.45 21.87
CA PHE A 759 5.22 38.22 21.89
C PHE A 759 4.68 37.83 23.26
N ASP A 760 3.41 38.19 23.49
CA ASP A 760 2.58 37.63 24.57
C ASP A 760 1.55 36.68 23.99
N PHE A 761 1.33 35.55 24.66
CA PHE A 761 0.30 34.56 24.32
C PHE A 761 -0.90 34.75 25.26
N LYS A 762 -2.02 35.18 24.70
CA LYS A 762 -3.27 35.43 25.44
C LYS A 762 -4.04 34.14 25.68
N ASP A 763 -4.91 34.19 26.69
CA ASP A 763 -5.87 33.13 26.98
C ASP A 763 -6.73 32.83 25.73
N PRO A 764 -6.74 31.58 25.23
CA PRO A 764 -7.48 31.22 24.02
C PRO A 764 -9.00 31.48 24.12
N ALA A 765 -9.63 31.10 25.24
CA ALA A 765 -11.09 31.21 25.38
C ALA A 765 -11.56 32.68 25.47
N ALA A 766 -10.87 33.51 26.25
CA ALA A 766 -11.13 34.94 26.34
C ALA A 766 -10.94 35.63 24.98
N THR A 767 -9.91 35.22 24.22
CA THR A 767 -9.63 35.75 22.89
C THR A 767 -10.75 35.42 21.90
N VAL A 768 -11.21 34.17 21.84
CA VAL A 768 -12.33 33.76 20.96
C VAL A 768 -13.62 34.48 21.33
N ASN A 769 -13.99 34.48 22.62
CA ASN A 769 -15.20 35.14 23.11
C ASN A 769 -15.22 36.65 22.77
N ALA A 770 -14.08 37.32 22.81
CA ALA A 770 -13.98 38.74 22.42
C ALA A 770 -14.08 38.97 20.91
N LEU A 771 -13.72 37.99 20.07
CA LEU A 771 -13.73 38.10 18.62
C LEU A 771 -15.07 37.72 17.98
N ILE A 772 -15.82 36.77 18.54
CA ILE A 772 -17.09 36.29 17.95
C ILE A 772 -18.03 37.45 17.56
N PRO A 773 -18.33 38.46 18.41
CA PRO A 773 -19.20 39.56 18.01
C PRO A 773 -18.63 40.40 16.86
N ARG A 774 -17.30 40.51 16.77
CA ARG A 774 -16.62 41.27 15.71
C ARG A 774 -16.68 40.53 14.38
N VAL A 775 -16.43 39.22 14.41
CA VAL A 775 -16.50 38.35 13.22
C VAL A 775 -17.92 38.29 12.67
N LYS A 776 -18.94 38.15 13.55
CA LYS A 776 -20.35 38.23 13.14
C LYS A 776 -20.72 39.60 12.57
N LYS A 777 -20.26 40.70 13.20
CA LYS A 777 -20.46 42.06 12.68
C LYS A 777 -19.77 42.29 11.34
N ALA A 778 -18.65 41.61 11.07
CA ALA A 778 -17.96 41.64 9.79
C ALA A 778 -18.67 40.81 8.70
N GLY A 779 -19.79 40.15 9.03
CA GLY A 779 -20.67 39.50 8.06
C GLY A 779 -20.60 37.97 8.05
N ALA A 780 -19.94 37.34 9.03
CA ALA A 780 -19.93 35.89 9.14
C ALA A 780 -21.31 35.32 9.54
N ASP A 781 -21.81 34.36 8.75
CA ASP A 781 -23.01 33.58 9.03
C ASP A 781 -22.72 32.47 10.05
N ILE A 782 -21.54 31.85 9.94
CA ILE A 782 -21.03 30.81 10.84
C ILE A 782 -19.61 31.15 11.27
N VAL A 783 -19.22 30.68 12.46
CA VAL A 783 -17.89 30.89 13.06
C VAL A 783 -17.24 29.54 13.36
N VAL A 784 -16.02 29.36 12.87
CA VAL A 784 -15.18 28.19 13.06
C VAL A 784 -13.90 28.63 13.79
N VAL A 785 -13.41 27.78 14.70
CA VAL A 785 -12.08 27.96 15.29
C VAL A 785 -11.11 26.98 14.62
N LEU A 786 -10.00 27.51 14.11
CA LEU A 786 -8.85 26.76 13.61
C LEU A 786 -7.72 26.95 14.60
N SER A 787 -7.36 25.90 15.36
CA SER A 787 -6.42 26.03 16.47
C SER A 787 -5.30 25.02 16.43
N HIS A 788 -4.14 25.40 16.96
CA HIS A 788 -3.06 24.47 17.29
C HIS A 788 -3.10 24.09 18.79
N LEU A 789 -4.30 23.89 19.35
CA LEU A 789 -4.49 23.48 20.75
C LEU A 789 -4.53 21.96 20.85
N GLY A 790 -3.98 21.40 21.92
CA GLY A 790 -3.95 19.94 22.07
C GLY A 790 -5.32 19.32 22.37
N ALA A 791 -5.61 18.16 21.76
CA ALA A 791 -6.78 17.33 22.11
C ALA A 791 -6.49 15.83 22.02
N THR A 792 -7.02 15.05 22.95
CA THR A 792 -6.94 13.58 22.93
C THR A 792 -8.34 12.97 23.09
N GLN A 793 -8.55 11.80 22.48
CA GLN A 793 -9.81 11.08 22.58
C GLN A 793 -9.59 9.65 23.08
N ASP A 794 -10.30 9.27 24.14
CA ASP A 794 -10.25 7.90 24.65
C ASP A 794 -10.91 6.93 23.66
N SER A 795 -10.21 5.85 23.33
CA SER A 795 -10.64 4.93 22.26
C SER A 795 -11.91 4.14 22.60
N LYS A 796 -12.23 3.96 23.88
CA LYS A 796 -13.37 3.17 24.37
C LYS A 796 -14.58 4.03 24.70
N THR A 797 -14.39 5.03 25.55
CA THR A 797 -15.44 5.93 26.05
C THR A 797 -15.75 7.08 25.08
N LYS A 798 -14.85 7.34 24.12
CA LYS A 798 -14.93 8.43 23.14
C LYS A 798 -14.89 9.84 23.74
N VAL A 799 -14.58 9.97 25.04
CA VAL A 799 -14.43 11.25 25.72
C VAL A 799 -13.23 12.02 25.17
N ILE A 800 -13.42 13.31 24.89
CA ILE A 800 -12.39 14.21 24.39
C ILE A 800 -11.88 15.09 25.56
N THR A 801 -10.56 15.18 25.70
CA THR A 801 -9.86 15.99 26.72
C THR A 801 -8.75 16.83 26.10
N GLY A 802 -8.19 17.78 26.85
CA GLY A 802 -7.12 18.67 26.39
C GLY A 802 -7.58 20.12 26.20
N GLU A 803 -6.66 20.99 25.80
CA GLU A 803 -6.88 22.42 25.65
C GLU A 803 -8.07 22.75 24.73
N ALA A 804 -8.23 22.03 23.61
CA ALA A 804 -9.35 22.26 22.70
C ALA A 804 -10.71 21.85 23.31
N ALA A 805 -10.72 20.82 24.17
CA ALA A 805 -11.93 20.41 24.89
C ALA A 805 -12.32 21.44 25.97
N GLU A 806 -11.33 22.01 26.67
CA GLU A 806 -11.56 23.09 27.63
C GLU A 806 -12.02 24.37 26.93
N LEU A 807 -11.44 24.69 25.77
CA LEU A 807 -11.91 25.79 24.92
C LEU A 807 -13.39 25.61 24.57
N ALA A 808 -13.79 24.43 24.07
CA ALA A 808 -15.18 24.15 23.67
C ALA A 808 -16.19 24.30 24.82
N LYS A 809 -15.78 24.01 26.07
CA LYS A 809 -16.60 24.22 27.26
C LYS A 809 -16.74 25.70 27.63
N ALA A 810 -15.74 26.52 27.30
CA ALA A 810 -15.64 27.91 27.72
C ALA A 810 -16.16 28.93 26.68
N ILE A 811 -16.50 28.50 25.46
CA ILE A 811 -16.98 29.36 24.38
C ILE A 811 -18.44 29.03 23.99
N THR A 812 -19.11 30.00 23.37
CA THR A 812 -20.45 29.82 22.77
C THR A 812 -20.53 30.53 21.43
N GLY A 813 -21.43 30.09 20.53
CA GLY A 813 -21.64 30.74 19.24
C GLY A 813 -20.57 30.46 18.18
N VAL A 814 -19.93 29.29 18.29
CA VAL A 814 -18.99 28.68 17.34
C VAL A 814 -19.59 27.35 16.89
N GLU A 815 -19.52 27.08 15.59
CA GLU A 815 -20.13 25.91 14.95
C GLU A 815 -19.17 24.72 14.80
N ALA A 816 -17.85 24.93 14.86
CA ALA A 816 -16.84 23.86 14.78
C ALA A 816 -15.46 24.28 15.31
N ILE A 817 -14.69 23.30 15.77
CA ILE A 817 -13.27 23.44 16.15
C ILE A 817 -12.42 22.44 15.37
N ILE A 818 -11.37 22.92 14.72
CA ILE A 818 -10.33 22.12 14.08
C ILE A 818 -9.04 22.29 14.89
N THR A 819 -8.38 21.18 15.22
CA THR A 819 -7.28 21.20 16.21
C THR A 819 -6.07 20.35 15.81
N GLY A 820 -4.95 20.46 16.57
CA GLY A 820 -3.64 19.82 16.27
C GLY A 820 -2.77 19.57 17.52
N HIS A 821 -1.44 19.65 17.39
CA HIS A 821 -0.43 19.61 18.47
C HIS A 821 -0.15 18.23 19.10
N THR A 822 -1.20 17.46 19.38
CA THR A 822 -1.07 16.21 20.14
C THR A 822 -0.86 14.96 19.31
N HIS A 823 -0.94 15.05 17.98
CA HIS A 823 -0.69 13.96 17.04
C HIS A 823 -1.61 12.74 17.25
N THR A 824 -2.86 12.97 17.68
CA THR A 824 -3.87 11.92 17.88
C THR A 824 -5.04 12.05 16.91
N ILE A 825 -5.85 10.99 16.80
CA ILE A 825 -7.13 11.04 16.08
C ILE A 825 -8.19 11.52 17.07
N VAL A 826 -8.86 12.62 16.74
CA VAL A 826 -10.02 13.14 17.47
C VAL A 826 -11.15 13.38 16.49
N ALA A 827 -12.31 12.80 16.76
CA ALA A 827 -13.55 13.06 16.04
C ALA A 827 -14.74 12.89 16.98
N GLY A 828 -15.44 13.99 17.28
CA GLY A 828 -16.62 13.95 18.14
C GLY A 828 -17.07 15.35 18.53
N THR A 829 -17.84 15.45 19.60
CA THR A 829 -18.41 16.72 20.06
C THR A 829 -18.13 16.98 21.53
N VAL A 830 -17.83 18.23 21.87
CA VAL A 830 -17.79 18.72 23.26
C VAL A 830 -18.70 19.95 23.35
N ASN A 831 -19.61 19.97 24.32
CA ASN A 831 -20.57 21.06 24.48
C ASN A 831 -21.37 21.36 23.19
N ASN A 832 -21.76 20.30 22.46
CA ASN A 832 -22.43 20.35 21.14
C ASN A 832 -21.61 21.01 20.01
N ILE A 833 -20.32 21.28 20.21
CA ILE A 833 -19.40 21.78 19.19
C ILE A 833 -18.61 20.59 18.64
N PRO A 834 -18.66 20.29 17.33
CA PRO A 834 -17.82 19.27 16.72
C PRO A 834 -16.34 19.67 16.77
N ILE A 835 -15.48 18.73 17.16
CA ILE A 835 -14.03 18.87 17.26
C ILE A 835 -13.38 17.79 16.41
N VAL A 836 -12.40 18.17 15.58
CA VAL A 836 -11.63 17.23 14.75
C VAL A 836 -10.12 17.47 14.81
N GLN A 837 -9.35 16.39 14.80
CA GLN A 837 -7.89 16.36 14.63
C GLN A 837 -7.48 15.19 13.71
N GLY A 838 -6.81 15.51 12.61
CA GLY A 838 -6.45 14.59 11.51
C GLY A 838 -5.14 13.82 11.71
N TYR A 839 -4.95 13.22 12.89
CA TYR A 839 -3.72 12.49 13.25
C TYR A 839 -2.44 13.34 13.08
N TYR A 840 -1.43 12.89 12.34
CA TYR A 840 -0.21 13.65 12.04
C TYR A 840 0.45 13.14 10.74
N ASN A 841 1.50 13.82 10.25
CA ASN A 841 2.30 13.46 9.07
C ASN A 841 1.49 13.27 7.76
N GLY A 842 0.32 13.92 7.65
CA GLY A 842 -0.55 13.76 6.47
C GLY A 842 -1.10 12.35 6.31
N ARG A 843 -1.11 11.57 7.39
CA ARG A 843 -1.63 10.21 7.42
C ARG A 843 -3.14 10.16 7.29
N SER A 844 -3.82 11.14 7.85
CA SER A 844 -5.28 11.22 7.84
C SER A 844 -5.72 12.64 7.56
N VAL A 845 -6.98 12.81 7.20
CA VAL A 845 -7.63 14.11 7.03
C VAL A 845 -8.81 14.15 8.00
N GLY A 846 -8.94 15.26 8.72
CA GLY A 846 -10.10 15.56 9.56
C GLY A 846 -11.22 16.18 8.73
N HIS A 847 -12.45 15.75 8.97
CA HIS A 847 -13.66 16.22 8.29
C HIS A 847 -14.68 16.73 9.29
N ILE A 848 -15.24 17.90 9.00
CA ILE A 848 -16.51 18.36 9.56
C ILE A 848 -17.39 18.83 8.41
N ASP A 849 -18.45 18.09 8.11
CA ASP A 849 -19.50 18.53 7.21
C ASP A 849 -20.60 19.24 8.01
N LEU A 850 -20.84 20.51 7.72
CA LEU A 850 -21.92 21.31 8.31
C LEU A 850 -23.07 21.40 7.31
N VAL A 851 -24.23 20.85 7.67
CA VAL A 851 -25.45 20.93 6.86
C VAL A 851 -26.19 22.21 7.22
N ILE A 852 -26.40 23.04 6.21
CA ILE A 852 -27.00 24.36 6.34
C ILE A 852 -28.42 24.35 5.81
N ASP A 853 -29.33 24.90 6.60
CA ASP A 853 -30.64 25.27 6.14
C ASP A 853 -30.59 26.57 5.33
N SER A 854 -30.94 26.50 4.06
CA SER A 854 -30.75 27.60 3.10
C SER A 854 -31.70 28.78 3.34
N ALA A 855 -32.82 28.57 4.04
CA ALA A 855 -33.75 29.65 4.37
C ALA A 855 -33.25 30.49 5.56
N SER A 856 -32.61 29.85 6.54
CA SER A 856 -32.15 30.49 7.76
C SER A 856 -30.63 30.76 7.82
N ASN A 857 -29.85 30.17 6.91
CA ASN A 857 -28.38 30.13 6.94
C ASN A 857 -27.80 29.53 8.23
N LYS A 858 -28.55 28.66 8.92
CA LYS A 858 -28.10 28.02 10.17
C LYS A 858 -27.66 26.59 9.94
N VAL A 859 -26.64 26.18 10.68
CA VAL A 859 -26.28 24.76 10.82
C VAL A 859 -27.43 24.02 11.51
N VAL A 860 -27.93 22.97 10.87
CA VAL A 860 -29.01 22.12 11.41
C VAL A 860 -28.53 20.71 11.74
N GLU A 861 -27.42 20.29 11.16
CA GLU A 861 -26.83 18.97 11.33
C GLU A 861 -25.33 19.06 11.04
N ASN A 862 -24.54 18.19 11.67
CA ASN A 862 -23.12 18.06 11.37
C ASN A 862 -22.70 16.58 11.33
N ASN A 863 -21.66 16.30 10.55
CA ASN A 863 -20.97 15.02 10.52
C ASN A 863 -19.48 15.23 10.72
N VAL A 864 -18.92 14.65 11.79
CA VAL A 864 -17.50 14.76 12.14
C VAL A 864 -16.85 13.40 12.10
N TYR A 865 -15.76 13.28 11.34
CA TYR A 865 -14.99 12.04 11.24
C TYR A 865 -13.55 12.32 10.84
N VAL A 866 -12.69 11.33 11.05
CA VAL A 866 -11.35 11.27 10.46
C VAL A 866 -11.35 10.05 9.55
N ASP A 867 -10.74 10.17 8.38
CA ASP A 867 -10.64 9.06 7.44
C ASP A 867 -9.75 7.91 7.97
N ASN A 868 -9.42 6.99 7.05
CA ASN A 868 -8.36 6.00 7.21
C ASN A 868 -7.13 6.56 7.94
N THR A 869 -6.44 5.67 8.66
CA THR A 869 -5.18 5.99 9.36
C THR A 869 -4.02 6.28 8.41
N ILE A 870 -4.17 5.99 7.11
CA ILE A 870 -3.24 6.34 6.03
C ILE A 870 -4.06 6.73 4.81
N VAL A 871 -3.84 7.92 4.25
CA VAL A 871 -4.48 8.38 3.01
C VAL A 871 -4.08 7.47 1.86
N THR A 872 -5.07 6.88 1.20
CA THR A 872 -4.91 6.02 0.03
C THR A 872 -5.41 6.75 -1.21
N ALA A 873 -4.49 7.31 -1.98
CA ALA A 873 -4.76 7.96 -3.26
C ALA A 873 -3.64 7.69 -4.26
N THR A 874 -3.91 7.88 -5.55
CA THR A 874 -2.86 7.98 -6.58
C THR A 874 -2.06 9.27 -6.37
N GLU A 875 -0.79 9.28 -6.77
CA GLU A 875 0.04 10.49 -6.69
C GLU A 875 -0.45 11.55 -7.71
N ASP A 876 -0.58 12.81 -7.29
CA ASP A 876 -0.77 13.93 -8.22
C ASP A 876 0.53 14.15 -8.99
N ALA A 877 0.48 13.97 -10.31
CA ALA A 877 1.66 14.04 -11.17
C ALA A 877 2.32 15.43 -11.20
N ARG A 878 1.54 16.52 -11.02
CA ARG A 878 2.08 17.89 -10.98
C ARG A 878 2.89 18.09 -9.71
N VAL A 879 2.30 17.71 -8.56
CA VAL A 879 2.93 17.80 -7.24
C VAL A 879 4.18 16.92 -7.19
N LYS A 880 4.07 15.69 -7.68
CA LYS A 880 5.19 14.78 -7.78
C LYS A 880 6.35 15.34 -8.60
N SER A 881 6.07 15.98 -9.73
CA SER A 881 7.10 16.49 -10.62
C SER A 881 7.98 17.56 -9.97
N TRP A 882 7.39 18.58 -9.33
CA TRP A 882 8.19 19.62 -8.67
C TRP A 882 8.79 19.12 -7.36
N PHE A 883 8.14 18.17 -6.67
CA PHE A 883 8.68 17.55 -5.47
C PHE A 883 9.94 16.74 -5.78
N ASP A 884 9.90 15.89 -6.82
CA ASP A 884 11.07 15.12 -7.27
C ASP A 884 12.21 16.07 -7.70
N PHE A 885 11.88 17.20 -8.33
CA PHE A 885 12.87 18.23 -8.63
C PHE A 885 13.47 18.83 -7.34
N ALA A 886 12.66 19.22 -6.36
CA ALA A 886 13.14 19.73 -5.08
C ALA A 886 14.08 18.72 -4.38
N LEU A 887 13.70 17.44 -4.34
CA LEU A 887 14.54 16.37 -3.81
C LEU A 887 15.87 16.26 -4.55
N SER A 888 15.89 16.40 -5.88
CA SER A 888 17.13 16.32 -6.65
C SER A 888 18.13 17.43 -6.27
N THR A 889 17.66 18.61 -5.85
CA THR A 889 18.53 19.73 -5.45
C THR A 889 19.22 19.51 -4.10
N ILE A 890 18.59 18.76 -3.20
CA ILE A 890 19.13 18.47 -1.86
C ILE A 890 19.77 17.09 -1.76
N ALA A 891 19.60 16.22 -2.77
CA ALA A 891 20.15 14.87 -2.79
C ALA A 891 21.66 14.80 -2.51
N PRO A 892 22.53 15.72 -3.01
CA PRO A 892 23.95 15.70 -2.68
C PRO A 892 24.24 15.88 -1.18
N ILE A 893 23.40 16.66 -0.48
CA ILE A 893 23.51 16.86 0.97
C ILE A 893 22.86 15.70 1.70
N LYS A 894 21.62 15.36 1.36
CA LYS A 894 20.81 14.32 2.04
C LYS A 894 21.46 12.94 1.96
N ASN A 895 22.02 12.57 0.80
CA ASN A 895 22.59 11.24 0.57
C ASN A 895 24.07 11.14 0.94
N GLU A 896 24.69 12.22 1.44
CA GLU A 896 26.08 12.21 1.85
C GLU A 896 26.31 11.12 2.93
N PRO A 897 27.19 10.13 2.69
CA PRO A 897 27.53 9.12 3.68
C PRO A 897 28.28 9.75 4.86
N VAL A 898 27.80 9.47 6.08
CA VAL A 898 28.41 9.96 7.33
C VAL A 898 29.25 8.86 7.99
N GLY A 899 28.79 7.60 7.92
CA GLY A 899 29.45 6.43 8.50
C GLY A 899 28.51 5.24 8.60
N LYS A 900 28.71 4.35 9.58
CA LYS A 900 27.88 3.16 9.81
C LYS A 900 27.49 2.99 11.28
N ALA A 901 26.34 2.37 11.55
CA ALA A 901 25.98 1.82 12.85
C ALA A 901 26.07 0.29 12.83
N ALA A 902 26.78 -0.30 13.79
CA ALA A 902 26.91 -1.76 13.90
C ALA A 902 25.60 -2.44 14.36
N VAL A 903 24.78 -1.70 15.10
CA VAL A 903 23.48 -2.12 15.64
C VAL A 903 22.47 -0.99 15.44
N THR A 904 21.18 -1.30 15.50
CA THR A 904 20.14 -0.27 15.56
C THR A 904 20.21 0.44 16.92
N LEU A 905 20.16 1.77 16.92
CA LEU A 905 20.02 2.60 18.12
C LEU A 905 18.55 3.04 18.22
N PRO A 906 17.71 2.30 18.98
CA PRO A 906 16.31 2.65 19.16
C PRO A 906 16.14 3.91 20.01
N HIS A 907 15.08 4.67 19.76
CA HIS A 907 14.68 5.87 20.46
C HIS A 907 13.17 5.90 20.74
N ASN A 908 12.69 4.96 21.56
CA ASN A 908 11.31 4.94 22.03
C ASN A 908 11.20 5.31 23.51
N THR A 909 11.05 6.59 23.80
CA THR A 909 10.96 7.10 25.18
C THR A 909 9.61 6.82 25.85
N LYS A 910 8.63 6.21 25.16
CA LYS A 910 7.37 5.75 25.78
C LYS A 910 7.54 4.41 26.48
N GLU A 911 8.55 3.64 26.09
CA GLU A 911 8.84 2.32 26.64
C GLU A 911 9.97 2.36 27.68
N VAL A 912 10.94 3.26 27.49
CA VAL A 912 12.11 3.36 28.37
C VAL A 912 12.47 4.80 28.72
N GLN A 913 13.04 5.00 29.91
CA GLN A 913 13.44 6.32 30.43
C GLN A 913 14.64 6.91 29.67
N VAL A 914 15.69 6.11 29.46
CA VAL A 914 16.87 6.49 28.65
C VAL A 914 17.07 5.43 27.59
N THR A 915 17.14 5.86 26.34
CA THR A 915 17.24 5.00 25.14
C THR A 915 18.70 4.82 24.73
N LEU A 916 19.04 3.74 24.03
CA LEU A 916 20.42 3.56 23.52
C LEU A 916 20.87 4.71 22.62
N MET A 917 19.96 5.23 21.78
CA MET A 917 20.23 6.44 21.00
C MET A 917 20.55 7.62 21.93
N GLY A 918 19.67 7.91 22.88
CA GLY A 918 19.83 9.04 23.80
C GLY A 918 21.06 8.96 24.69
N GLN A 919 21.47 7.76 25.12
CA GLN A 919 22.74 7.53 25.81
C GLN A 919 23.91 7.96 24.92
N TRP A 920 23.95 7.46 23.69
CA TRP A 920 25.02 7.76 22.74
C TRP A 920 25.09 9.26 22.42
N ALA A 921 23.97 9.92 22.11
CA ALA A 921 23.98 11.36 21.84
C ALA A 921 24.46 12.16 23.05
N SER A 922 23.97 11.84 24.25
CA SER A 922 24.41 12.51 25.48
C SER A 922 25.91 12.31 25.73
N ASP A 923 26.46 11.13 25.42
CA ASP A 923 27.90 10.86 25.51
C ASP A 923 28.71 11.72 24.54
N VAL A 924 28.23 11.86 23.30
CA VAL A 924 28.88 12.71 22.30
C VAL A 924 28.85 14.17 22.71
N MET A 925 27.70 14.68 23.17
CA MET A 925 27.55 16.04 23.68
C MET A 925 28.53 16.30 24.83
N ARG A 926 28.60 15.39 25.82
CA ARG A 926 29.50 15.50 26.97
C ARG A 926 30.97 15.59 26.54
N LYS A 927 31.40 14.70 25.64
CA LYS A 927 32.77 14.65 25.12
C LYS A 927 33.11 15.92 24.33
N ALA A 928 32.24 16.33 23.41
CA ALA A 928 32.44 17.49 22.56
C ALA A 928 32.58 18.79 23.37
N ALA A 929 31.74 18.96 24.40
CA ALA A 929 31.77 20.14 25.28
C ALA A 929 32.80 20.06 26.42
N LYS A 930 33.49 18.93 26.58
CA LYS A 930 34.38 18.63 27.71
C LYS A 930 33.68 18.90 29.04
N ALA A 931 32.46 18.39 29.19
CA ALA A 931 31.61 18.57 30.36
C ALA A 931 31.68 17.35 31.28
N ASP A 932 31.34 17.53 32.56
CA ASP A 932 31.24 16.45 33.54
C ASP A 932 29.99 15.60 33.30
N ILE A 933 28.88 16.26 32.93
CA ILE A 933 27.55 15.67 32.78
C ILE A 933 26.90 16.21 31.50
N ALA A 934 26.11 15.40 30.81
CA ALA A 934 25.23 15.88 29.74
C ALA A 934 23.76 15.53 30.01
N ILE A 935 22.88 16.46 29.64
CA ILE A 935 21.42 16.29 29.67
C ILE A 935 20.86 16.72 28.32
N GLN A 936 20.23 15.79 27.60
CA GLN A 936 19.56 16.02 26.32
C GLN A 936 18.09 15.66 26.47
N ASN A 937 17.15 16.54 26.12
CA ASN A 937 15.74 16.19 26.09
C ASN A 937 15.47 15.13 25.02
N GLY A 938 14.73 14.08 25.37
CA GLY A 938 14.36 13.02 24.42
C GLY A 938 13.57 13.56 23.25
N GLY A 939 12.72 14.57 23.47
CA GLY A 939 11.93 15.21 22.41
C GLY A 939 12.75 15.88 21.32
N GLY A 940 14.02 16.22 21.59
CA GLY A 940 14.95 16.76 20.60
C GLY A 940 15.42 15.71 19.58
N LEU A 941 15.33 14.43 19.92
CA LEU A 941 15.77 13.30 19.11
C LEU A 941 14.53 12.61 18.51
N ARG A 942 14.39 12.63 17.18
CA ARG A 942 13.07 12.35 16.56
C ARG A 942 12.94 10.96 15.93
N ARG A 943 14.03 10.20 15.84
CA ARG A 943 14.03 8.86 15.23
C ARG A 943 15.16 7.97 15.73
N ASP A 944 15.07 6.70 15.38
CA ASP A 944 16.13 5.71 15.50
C ASP A 944 17.23 5.92 14.45
N ILE A 945 18.43 5.42 14.74
CA ILE A 945 19.47 5.14 13.73
C ILE A 945 19.45 3.63 13.44
N PRO A 946 19.09 3.17 12.23
CA PRO A 946 19.13 1.75 11.89
C PRO A 946 20.56 1.24 11.75
N ALA A 947 20.77 -0.06 11.97
CA ALA A 947 22.03 -0.72 11.62
C ALA A 947 22.35 -0.54 10.13
N GLY A 948 23.64 -0.37 9.80
CA GLY A 948 24.10 -0.16 8.42
C GLY A 948 24.55 1.28 8.16
N ASN A 949 24.39 1.74 6.92
CA ASN A 949 24.89 3.05 6.49
C ASN A 949 24.09 4.20 7.12
N ILE A 950 24.81 5.22 7.58
CA ILE A 950 24.26 6.47 8.09
C ILE A 950 24.51 7.56 7.06
N THR A 951 23.47 8.30 6.69
CA THR A 951 23.55 9.46 5.80
C THR A 951 23.23 10.76 6.53
N MET A 952 23.59 11.89 5.94
CA MET A 952 23.20 13.20 6.49
C MET A 952 21.68 13.36 6.58
N GLY A 953 20.89 12.78 5.66
CA GLY A 953 19.44 12.75 5.76
C GLY A 953 18.94 12.11 7.07
N ILE A 954 19.52 10.98 7.48
CA ILE A 954 19.22 10.36 8.77
C ILE A 954 19.56 11.30 9.93
N MET A 955 20.67 12.06 9.82
CA MET A 955 21.09 12.98 10.87
C MET A 955 20.19 14.23 10.97
N TYR A 956 19.70 14.74 9.83
CA TYR A 956 18.70 15.80 9.80
C TYR A 956 17.39 15.34 10.42
N GLU A 957 16.94 14.12 10.16
CA GLU A 957 15.72 13.62 10.77
C GLU A 957 15.92 13.23 12.25
N LEU A 958 17.11 12.79 12.65
CA LEU A 958 17.43 12.49 14.06
C LEU A 958 17.42 13.74 14.93
N MET A 959 18.16 14.77 14.51
CA MET A 959 18.28 16.05 15.20
C MET A 959 17.90 17.18 14.22
N PRO A 960 16.60 17.38 13.99
CA PRO A 960 16.12 18.34 12.98
C PRO A 960 16.22 19.79 13.43
N PHE A 961 16.43 20.03 14.72
CA PHE A 961 16.64 21.36 15.30
C PHE A 961 18.10 21.79 15.16
N ASP A 962 18.30 23.07 14.83
CA ASP A 962 19.62 23.71 14.82
C ASP A 962 20.01 24.19 16.23
N ASN A 963 19.78 23.33 17.23
CA ASN A 963 20.15 23.57 18.61
C ASN A 963 21.66 23.43 18.77
N THR A 964 22.28 24.30 19.57
CA THR A 964 23.72 24.31 19.83
C THR A 964 24.04 23.69 21.19
N LEU A 965 25.26 23.18 21.36
CA LEU A 965 25.76 22.72 22.64
C LEU A 965 25.93 23.92 23.57
N PHE A 966 25.27 23.87 24.72
CA PHE A 966 25.28 24.91 25.72
C PHE A 966 25.83 24.36 27.04
N THR A 967 26.83 25.02 27.61
CA THR A 967 27.43 24.61 28.88
C THR A 967 27.07 25.58 30.01
N VAL A 968 26.85 25.05 31.19
CA VAL A 968 26.58 25.81 32.41
C VAL A 968 27.13 25.05 33.61
N GLU A 969 27.59 25.78 34.62
CA GLU A 969 28.04 25.20 35.89
C GLU A 969 26.88 25.14 36.89
N LEU A 970 26.57 23.92 37.34
CA LEU A 970 25.52 23.65 38.33
C LEU A 970 26.14 23.05 39.59
N THR A 971 25.59 23.40 40.76
CA THR A 971 25.92 22.65 41.99
C THR A 971 25.35 21.23 41.89
N GLY A 972 25.90 20.25 42.61
CA GLY A 972 25.35 18.88 42.61
C GLY A 972 23.87 18.85 42.99
N LYS A 973 23.41 19.75 43.87
CA LYS A 973 21.99 19.92 44.19
C LYS A 973 21.16 20.34 42.97
N GLN A 974 21.66 21.30 42.18
CA GLN A 974 21.00 21.73 40.94
C GLN A 974 21.05 20.64 39.85
N VAL A 975 22.16 19.90 39.73
CA VAL A 975 22.25 18.73 38.85
C VAL A 975 21.18 17.70 39.19
N ARG A 976 21.03 17.36 40.48
CA ARG A 976 20.00 16.42 40.94
C ARG A 976 18.59 16.89 40.56
N ALA A 977 18.29 18.17 40.75
CA ALA A 977 17.01 18.76 40.37
C ALA A 977 16.76 18.70 38.85
N ALA A 978 17.79 18.93 38.03
CA ALA A 978 17.69 18.79 36.58
C ALA A 978 17.42 17.35 36.14
N LEU A 979 18.08 16.37 36.77
CA LEU A 979 17.83 14.95 36.51
C LEU A 979 16.41 14.54 36.91
N GLU A 980 15.96 14.93 38.11
CA GLU A 980 14.58 14.69 38.59
C GLU A 980 13.53 15.19 37.60
N HIS A 981 13.70 16.41 37.08
CA HIS A 981 12.76 17.00 36.13
C HIS A 981 12.59 16.17 34.86
N GLY A 982 13.67 15.52 34.41
CA GLY A 982 13.68 14.67 33.22
C GLY A 982 13.19 13.24 33.41
N ILE A 983 12.94 12.80 34.65
CA ILE A 983 12.49 11.44 34.97
C ILE A 983 10.96 11.37 34.94
N MET A 984 10.42 10.51 34.07
CA MET A 984 8.98 10.30 33.84
C MET A 984 8.16 11.61 33.84
N PRO A 985 8.50 12.57 32.95
CA PRO A 985 7.73 13.79 32.78
C PRO A 985 6.33 13.50 32.21
N GLU A 986 5.38 14.39 32.50
CA GLU A 986 3.98 14.25 32.05
C GLU A 986 3.72 14.91 30.69
N THR A 987 4.47 15.96 30.36
CA THR A 987 4.15 16.89 29.25
C THR A 987 5.22 16.99 28.16
N PHE A 988 6.32 16.22 28.27
CA PHE A 988 7.41 16.19 27.30
C PHE A 988 8.12 14.83 27.32
N ALA A 989 9.06 14.59 26.41
CA ALA A 989 9.78 13.32 26.36
C ALA A 989 10.91 13.23 27.42
N PRO A 990 11.08 12.08 28.09
CA PRO A 990 12.13 11.82 29.08
C PRO A 990 13.53 12.35 28.73
N GLY A 991 14.22 12.89 29.73
CA GLY A 991 15.62 13.32 29.61
C GLY A 991 16.59 12.15 29.39
N GLN A 992 17.59 12.37 28.54
CA GLN A 992 18.67 11.46 28.22
C GLN A 992 19.96 11.97 28.88
N PHE A 993 20.74 11.08 29.51
CA PHE A 993 21.78 11.48 30.45
C PHE A 993 23.14 10.85 30.13
N SER A 994 24.24 11.56 30.44
CA SER A 994 25.61 11.07 30.41
C SER A 994 26.44 11.65 31.56
N GLY A 995 27.50 10.94 31.98
CA GLY A 995 28.41 11.40 33.04
C GLY A 995 28.00 10.96 34.46
N VAL A 996 26.82 10.34 34.59
CA VAL A 996 26.28 9.83 35.85
C VAL A 996 25.60 8.47 35.66
N THR A 997 25.51 7.73 36.76
CA THR A 997 24.56 6.64 36.93
C THR A 997 23.50 7.05 37.95
N VAL A 998 22.24 6.72 37.68
CA VAL A 998 21.09 7.16 38.48
C VAL A 998 20.21 5.98 38.83
N LYS A 999 19.93 5.83 40.13
CA LYS A 999 18.90 4.94 40.66
C LYS A 999 17.70 5.77 41.06
N TYR A 1000 16.52 5.38 40.61
CA TYR A 1000 15.27 6.08 40.93
C TYR A 1000 14.16 5.08 41.28
N ASP A 1001 13.12 5.56 41.96
CA ASP A 1001 11.92 4.81 42.34
C ASP A 1001 10.71 5.44 41.63
N SER A 1002 10.18 4.73 40.64
CA SER A 1002 9.03 5.19 39.84
C SER A 1002 7.72 5.30 40.64
N SER A 1003 7.63 4.69 41.82
CA SER A 1003 6.44 4.78 42.68
C SER A 1003 6.37 6.05 43.51
N LYS A 1004 7.45 6.85 43.56
CA LYS A 1004 7.48 8.11 44.29
C LYS A 1004 6.92 9.28 43.48
N ALA A 1005 6.47 10.29 44.21
CA ALA A 1005 6.04 11.55 43.64
C ALA A 1005 7.17 12.20 42.82
N ARG A 1006 6.80 12.91 41.75
CA ARG A 1006 7.73 13.65 40.91
C ARG A 1006 8.53 14.64 41.77
N GLY A 1007 9.86 14.70 41.55
CA GLY A 1007 10.78 15.53 42.33
C GLY A 1007 11.41 14.81 43.53
N GLU A 1008 10.94 13.59 43.87
CA GLU A 1008 11.48 12.76 44.95
C GLU A 1008 11.85 11.34 44.47
N ARG A 1009 11.99 11.13 43.17
CA ARG A 1009 12.16 9.79 42.57
C ARG A 1009 13.59 9.27 42.70
N ILE A 1010 14.59 10.11 42.63
CA ILE A 1010 16.01 9.76 42.69
C ILE A 1010 16.37 9.22 44.08
N VAL A 1011 16.93 8.02 44.09
CA VAL A 1011 17.46 7.33 45.27
C VAL A 1011 18.96 7.57 45.39
N GLU A 1012 19.70 7.49 44.27
CA GLU A 1012 21.16 7.63 44.25
C GLU A 1012 21.61 8.20 42.90
N VAL A 1013 22.59 9.13 42.94
CA VAL A 1013 23.32 9.59 41.75
C VAL A 1013 24.81 9.41 42.02
N ARG A 1014 25.50 8.73 41.11
CA ARG A 1014 26.96 8.58 41.13
C ARG A 1014 27.58 9.12 39.85
N MET A 1015 28.75 9.72 39.97
CA MET A 1015 29.60 10.05 38.82
C MET A 1015 30.14 8.77 38.18
N LEU A 1016 30.66 8.84 36.94
CA LEU A 1016 31.21 7.66 36.26
C LEU A 1016 32.45 7.05 36.95
N ASP A 1017 33.14 7.79 37.80
CA ASP A 1017 34.23 7.27 38.64
C ASP A 1017 33.74 6.50 39.88
N GLY A 1018 32.42 6.40 40.06
CA GLY A 1018 31.78 5.70 41.18
C GLY A 1018 31.53 6.57 42.42
N SER A 1019 32.06 7.80 42.46
CA SER A 1019 31.82 8.72 43.57
C SER A 1019 30.36 9.18 43.64
N LEU A 1020 29.85 9.46 44.84
CA LEU A 1020 28.52 10.06 45.00
C LEU A 1020 28.54 11.50 44.48
N LEU A 1021 27.42 11.94 43.89
CA LEU A 1021 27.22 13.34 43.54
C LEU A 1021 27.28 14.22 44.81
N ASP A 1022 28.21 15.17 44.85
CA ASP A 1022 28.37 16.11 45.95
C ASP A 1022 27.48 17.34 45.70
N ASP A 1023 26.47 17.52 46.55
CA ASP A 1023 25.47 18.57 46.40
C ASP A 1023 26.06 19.99 46.37
N SER A 1024 27.24 20.21 46.94
CA SER A 1024 27.91 21.53 47.04
C SER A 1024 28.93 21.80 45.92
N LYS A 1025 29.45 20.74 45.30
CA LYS A 1025 30.45 20.84 44.23
C LYS A 1025 29.82 21.39 42.95
N LEU A 1026 30.56 22.24 42.23
CA LEU A 1026 30.19 22.68 40.88
C LEU A 1026 30.60 21.63 39.84
N TYR A 1027 29.68 21.33 38.94
CA TYR A 1027 29.86 20.45 37.80
C TYR A 1027 29.57 21.22 36.52
N LYS A 1028 30.43 21.08 35.53
CA LYS A 1028 30.17 21.58 34.18
C LYS A 1028 29.17 20.66 33.51
N VAL A 1029 27.97 21.16 33.23
CA VAL A 1029 26.90 20.42 32.57
C VAL A 1029 26.76 20.95 31.15
N VAL A 1030 26.69 20.05 30.17
CA VAL A 1030 26.27 20.39 28.80
C VAL A 1030 24.83 19.98 28.58
N THR A 1031 24.08 20.84 27.94
CA THR A 1031 22.76 20.57 27.39
C THR A 1031 22.67 21.22 26.01
N ASN A 1032 21.47 21.40 25.47
CA ASN A 1032 21.26 22.22 24.29
C ASN A 1032 20.71 23.60 24.66
N ASP A 1033 20.95 24.60 23.80
CA ASP A 1033 20.49 25.98 23.95
C ASP A 1033 18.98 26.12 24.22
N PHE A 1034 18.14 25.28 23.62
CA PHE A 1034 16.70 25.22 23.92
C PHE A 1034 16.42 24.91 25.40
N GLN A 1035 17.00 23.84 25.94
CA GLN A 1035 16.85 23.49 27.36
C GLN A 1035 17.52 24.52 28.27
N ALA A 1036 18.68 25.05 27.89
CA ALA A 1036 19.36 26.12 28.64
C ALA A 1036 18.49 27.38 28.74
N GLY A 1037 17.73 27.69 27.69
CA GLY A 1037 16.72 28.73 27.63
C GLY A 1037 15.43 28.43 28.42
N GLY A 1038 15.34 27.29 29.11
CA GLY A 1038 14.19 26.86 29.89
C GLY A 1038 13.16 26.02 29.13
N GLY A 1039 13.48 25.58 27.91
CA GLY A 1039 12.66 24.67 27.11
C GLY A 1039 12.33 23.37 27.86
N ASP A 1040 11.16 22.78 27.56
CA ASP A 1040 10.59 21.63 28.30
C ASP A 1040 10.47 21.89 29.83
N GLY A 1041 10.49 23.15 30.27
CA GLY A 1041 10.41 23.53 31.67
C GLY A 1041 11.71 23.36 32.47
N TYR A 1042 12.86 23.17 31.81
CA TYR A 1042 14.18 23.06 32.46
C TYR A 1042 14.71 24.42 32.99
N VAL A 1043 13.91 25.13 33.80
CA VAL A 1043 14.25 26.46 34.33
C VAL A 1043 15.54 26.49 35.15
N ILE A 1044 15.93 25.34 35.72
CA ILE A 1044 17.12 25.17 36.55
C ILE A 1044 18.43 25.56 35.83
N PHE A 1045 18.50 25.42 34.50
CA PHE A 1045 19.70 25.81 33.75
C PHE A 1045 19.92 27.34 33.76
N LYS A 1046 18.86 28.14 33.94
CA LYS A 1046 18.96 29.61 34.06
C LYS A 1046 19.58 30.07 35.38
N GLU A 1047 19.54 29.22 36.41
CA GLU A 1047 20.11 29.51 37.72
C GLU A 1047 21.60 29.15 37.82
N GLY A 1048 22.13 28.49 36.79
CA GLY A 1048 23.52 28.05 36.74
C GLY A 1048 24.51 29.18 36.49
N LYS A 1049 25.78 28.93 36.82
CA LYS A 1049 26.87 29.89 36.66
C LYS A 1049 27.59 29.66 35.34
N ASN A 1050 28.30 30.69 34.87
CA ASN A 1050 29.16 30.62 33.69
C ASN A 1050 28.49 30.00 32.44
N PRO A 1051 27.28 30.47 32.05
CA PRO A 1051 26.61 29.97 30.86
C PRO A 1051 27.42 30.32 29.61
N VAL A 1052 27.67 29.33 28.75
CA VAL A 1052 28.39 29.49 27.48
C VAL A 1052 27.68 28.67 26.41
N ASP A 1053 27.12 29.35 25.41
CA ASP A 1053 26.80 28.74 24.13
C ASP A 1053 28.10 28.54 23.34
N THR A 1054 28.37 27.30 22.95
CA THR A 1054 29.57 26.97 22.16
C THR A 1054 29.44 27.33 20.69
N GLY A 1055 28.21 27.56 20.20
CA GLY A 1055 27.88 27.74 18.80
C GLY A 1055 27.98 26.46 17.97
N ILE A 1056 28.30 25.31 18.57
CA ILE A 1056 28.45 24.03 17.89
C ILE A 1056 27.07 23.36 17.81
N PRO A 1057 26.49 23.12 16.62
CA PRO A 1057 25.24 22.40 16.52
C PRO A 1057 25.34 20.98 17.10
N VAL A 1058 24.31 20.55 17.84
CA VAL A 1058 24.24 19.19 18.39
C VAL A 1058 24.38 18.17 17.26
N ARG A 1059 23.66 18.36 16.15
CA ARG A 1059 23.73 17.49 14.96
C ARG A 1059 25.16 17.36 14.44
N ASP A 1060 25.90 18.45 14.35
CA ASP A 1060 27.28 18.45 13.86
C ASP A 1060 28.22 17.70 14.81
N ALA A 1061 28.01 17.82 16.12
CA ALA A 1061 28.76 17.05 17.11
C ALA A 1061 28.53 15.54 16.91
N LEU A 1062 27.28 15.11 16.69
CA LEU A 1062 26.93 13.71 16.40
C LEU A 1062 27.56 13.22 15.09
N VAL A 1063 27.44 13.99 14.01
CA VAL A 1063 28.05 13.71 12.70
C VAL A 1063 29.56 13.55 12.80
N ASN A 1064 30.22 14.46 13.52
CA ASN A 1064 31.67 14.45 13.69
C ASN A 1064 32.16 13.21 14.46
N GLU A 1065 31.45 12.77 15.50
CA GLU A 1065 31.79 11.51 16.19
C GLU A 1065 31.70 10.33 15.22
N ILE A 1066 30.62 10.24 14.43
CA ILE A 1066 30.44 9.14 13.47
C ILE A 1066 31.56 9.15 12.44
N ARG A 1067 31.87 10.30 11.84
CA ARG A 1067 32.97 10.43 10.85
C ARG A 1067 34.32 10.03 11.43
N GLN A 1068 34.59 10.39 12.69
CA GLN A 1068 35.85 10.02 13.36
C GLN A 1068 35.95 8.52 13.64
N LYS A 1069 34.83 7.87 13.97
CA LYS A 1069 34.79 6.42 14.27
C LYS A 1069 34.67 5.54 13.03
N GLY A 1070 34.09 6.06 11.95
CA GLY A 1070 33.68 5.30 10.77
C GLY A 1070 32.45 4.41 11.04
N THR A 1071 32.56 3.53 12.05
CA THR A 1071 31.46 2.67 12.53
C THR A 1071 31.22 2.92 14.02
N ILE A 1072 30.00 3.31 14.40
CA ILE A 1072 29.59 3.40 15.81
C ILE A 1072 28.96 2.08 16.28
N SER A 1073 29.23 1.71 17.53
CA SER A 1073 28.69 0.49 18.17
C SER A 1073 28.42 0.74 19.65
N PRO A 1074 27.50 1.67 20.00
CA PRO A 1074 27.16 1.92 21.39
C PRO A 1074 26.50 0.69 22.02
N ILE A 1075 26.72 0.51 23.31
CA ILE A 1075 26.10 -0.52 24.14
C ILE A 1075 25.36 0.17 25.28
N ASP A 1076 24.24 -0.41 25.71
CA ASP A 1076 23.54 0.06 26.90
C ASP A 1076 24.40 -0.27 28.13
N ASP A 1077 24.76 0.76 28.89
CA ASP A 1077 25.61 0.63 30.08
C ASP A 1077 24.81 0.57 31.39
N GLY A 1078 23.48 0.54 31.31
CA GLY A 1078 22.62 0.46 32.48
C GLY A 1078 22.70 1.68 33.40
N ARG A 1079 23.11 2.85 32.88
CA ARG A 1079 23.24 4.09 33.67
C ARG A 1079 21.96 4.57 34.35
N MET A 1080 20.80 4.03 33.97
CA MET A 1080 19.51 4.36 34.56
C MET A 1080 18.82 3.09 35.08
N MET A 1081 18.48 3.05 36.37
CA MET A 1081 17.84 1.88 37.00
C MET A 1081 16.64 2.26 37.86
N ASP A 1082 15.48 1.66 37.58
CA ASP A 1082 14.30 1.75 38.45
C ASP A 1082 14.36 0.66 39.54
N VAL A 1083 14.55 1.08 40.79
CA VAL A 1083 14.66 0.15 41.93
C VAL A 1083 13.33 -0.53 42.27
N LYS A 1084 12.19 0.01 41.81
CA LYS A 1084 10.86 -0.54 42.11
C LYS A 1084 10.44 -1.59 41.10
N ALA A 1085 10.69 -1.37 39.81
CA ALA A 1085 10.35 -2.31 38.75
C ALA A 1085 11.25 -3.58 38.74
N LYS A 1086 12.37 -3.58 39.48
CA LYS A 1086 13.42 -4.64 39.47
C LYS A 1086 13.93 -4.96 38.06
N THR A 1087 13.89 -4.01 37.14
CA THR A 1087 14.36 -4.16 35.76
C THR A 1087 15.33 -3.04 35.42
N SER A 1088 16.52 -3.39 34.91
CA SER A 1088 17.14 -2.55 33.88
C SER A 1088 16.22 -2.71 32.68
N LEU A 1089 15.64 -1.62 32.17
CA LEU A 1089 14.63 -1.66 31.11
C LEU A 1089 15.18 -2.25 29.80
N TYR A 1090 15.21 -3.58 29.70
CA TYR A 1090 15.37 -4.36 28.46
C TYR A 1090 14.59 -5.68 28.64
N ILE A 1091 13.47 -5.81 27.93
CA ILE A 1091 12.87 -7.11 27.64
C ILE A 1091 13.58 -7.68 26.41
N GLN A 1092 13.91 -8.97 26.49
CA GLN A 1092 14.64 -9.81 25.53
C GLN A 1092 14.25 -9.61 24.06
N SER A 1093 15.26 -9.55 23.17
CA SER A 1093 15.37 -10.44 22.00
C SER A 1093 16.70 -10.25 21.27
N LEU A 1094 17.65 -11.16 21.47
CA LEU A 1094 18.62 -11.55 20.45
C LEU A 1094 18.56 -13.08 20.37
N PRO A 1095 18.29 -13.69 19.20
CA PRO A 1095 18.54 -15.11 19.04
C PRO A 1095 20.06 -15.31 19.09
N GLN A 1096 20.50 -16.17 20.02
CA GLN A 1096 21.80 -16.82 19.88
C GLN A 1096 21.79 -17.62 18.57
N ALA A 1097 22.88 -17.48 17.82
CA ALA A 1097 23.12 -18.20 16.58
C ALA A 1097 22.89 -19.71 16.72
N ALA A 1098 22.05 -20.23 15.84
CA ALA A 1098 22.12 -21.57 15.24
C ALA A 1098 21.60 -21.45 13.80
#